data_AF-A0A830H6X0-F1
#
_entry.id   AF-A0A830H6X0-F1
#
_cell.length_a   1.000
_cell.length_b   1.000
_cell.length_c   1.000
_cell.angle_alpha   90.00
_cell.angle_beta   90.00
_cell.angle_gamma   90.00
#
_symmetry.space_group_name_H-M   'P 1'
#
loop_
_entity.id
_entity.type
_entity.pdbx_description
1 polymer ?
#
loop_
_entity_poly.entity_id
_entity_poly.type
_entity_poly.pdbx_seq_one_letter_code
_entity_poly.pdbx_strand_id
1 'polypeptide(L)'
;MRGKKPSGGRWSSAFQGYDNHDNVRDPSGEYGNEGGGYDDNHDGYDGAGYVDNYHAPSGPGGAGGGYRSDPRARGGGAGSWNSNAHATTSAPFTRCPPDTVAYFEELANHLDSLTHQPRRNDDNDDNDDDDDDDDDEADQPQMLLQNALEECKGRAVSVATDPQCSRAMERLMKNANAESAAQLIAAIVDESDHAGADVATHACGSRVLEAALNAIARNENPDTLSKDAINAIDKIIHTATQNAGTWLRSVPGSYLLRTLMRTVGVPSTSPSASAPASASADGHSAAATLQPCHPSMLQHLANAVADLPLTFRRSVVISPHGSAAMQALIQSHGPNASSIAARLLAGPPKDEADAVTIAHADVRRWSNDKAASRFVECAIRALRSDDADTMLIAPDGAFHGQLEAMAKHASGNFVVQALLATCAAPEAVEIASAEIVPIAASLLFRNGGKEVDTVGARIMRALVDCCGRSATKRREVLRAVVEAAAAAASSASKGKSGDESSQPQADADAAVRKLLGMMPNDRLPDRIPPAACALLASMLCYPPNIANRLMTTVAALPANTIVAMAKDNAGSALLECLLDPSRTPASTGTPEMRQPLPKALYRTISEAMSGGACVALAMSPSGSRVLEALYVTGKLPIQEQVVDAVSRARVQVGRAPHGRHMLKKLGVDAYVRSPEAWRKGLKAREAMAAALLQDGGGVDNGDTSAGEKPKKKRRKT
;
A
#
# COMPACT_ATOMS: atom_id res chain seq x y z
N MET A 1 79.30 -13.66 27.60
CA MET A 1 79.11 -14.57 26.44
C MET A 1 78.65 -13.77 25.22
N ARG A 2 78.47 -14.40 24.05
CA ARG A 2 78.08 -13.79 22.75
C ARG A 2 76.62 -13.27 22.80
N GLY A 3 76.15 -12.29 22.02
CA GLY A 3 76.86 -11.27 21.23
C GLY A 3 76.26 -10.94 19.83
N LYS A 4 75.88 -9.66 19.60
CA LYS A 4 75.57 -8.98 18.29
C LYS A 4 74.32 -9.47 17.51
N LYS A 5 73.69 -8.69 16.60
CA LYS A 5 73.39 -7.22 16.44
C LYS A 5 72.24 -7.07 15.37
N PRO A 6 71.75 -5.88 14.96
CA PRO A 6 70.34 -5.71 14.53
C PRO A 6 70.10 -5.16 13.09
N SER A 7 68.81 -5.01 12.77
CA SER A 7 68.17 -3.96 11.92
C SER A 7 68.67 -3.68 10.49
N GLY A 8 67.75 -3.68 9.53
CA GLY A 8 67.92 -3.09 8.19
C GLY A 8 66.57 -2.90 7.48
N GLY A 9 66.52 -1.98 6.50
CA GLY A 9 65.34 -1.70 5.67
C GLY A 9 65.65 -0.64 4.62
N ARG A 10 64.59 -0.16 3.92
CA ARG A 10 64.55 0.80 2.78
C ARG A 10 64.85 0.25 1.36
N TRP A 11 63.99 0.71 0.44
CA TRP A 11 64.27 1.09 -0.97
C TRP A 11 64.60 -0.05 -1.96
N SER A 12 64.55 0.12 -3.29
CA SER A 12 63.64 0.86 -4.20
C SER A 12 64.10 0.57 -5.65
N SER A 13 63.15 0.45 -6.59
CA SER A 13 63.28 0.73 -8.05
C SER A 13 64.33 0.01 -8.96
N ALA A 14 63.87 -0.25 -10.20
CA ALA A 14 64.56 -0.01 -11.49
C ALA A 14 65.21 -1.15 -12.32
N PHE A 15 64.66 -1.32 -13.53
CA PHE A 15 65.31 -1.42 -14.87
C PHE A 15 66.00 -2.69 -15.41
N GLN A 16 65.76 -2.90 -16.73
CA GLN A 16 66.51 -3.69 -17.76
C GLN A 16 66.64 -5.23 -17.61
N GLY A 17 66.59 -6.02 -18.70
CA GLY A 17 66.23 -5.72 -20.10
C GLY A 17 66.62 -6.80 -21.13
N TYR A 18 66.13 -6.65 -22.37
CA TYR A 18 66.51 -7.31 -23.64
C TYR A 18 66.16 -8.80 -23.95
N ASP A 19 65.59 -8.98 -25.15
CA ASP A 19 65.66 -10.10 -26.13
C ASP A 19 65.12 -11.52 -25.74
N ASN A 20 64.68 -12.39 -26.68
CA ASN A 20 64.94 -12.41 -28.12
C ASN A 20 63.83 -13.07 -29.00
N HIS A 21 63.53 -12.44 -30.14
CA HIS A 21 63.14 -12.95 -31.49
C HIS A 21 62.13 -14.09 -31.81
N ASP A 22 61.60 -13.99 -33.05
CA ASP A 22 61.08 -15.04 -33.95
C ASP A 22 59.68 -15.67 -33.66
N ASN A 23 58.80 -15.98 -34.64
CA ASN A 23 58.66 -15.66 -36.08
C ASN A 23 57.23 -16.12 -36.56
N VAL A 24 56.60 -15.86 -37.72
CA VAL A 24 56.88 -15.11 -38.99
C VAL A 24 55.54 -14.85 -39.76
N ARG A 25 55.57 -14.01 -40.83
CA ARG A 25 54.61 -13.86 -41.98
C ARG A 25 53.24 -13.15 -41.84
N ASP A 26 53.26 -11.90 -42.33
CA ASP A 26 52.29 -11.28 -43.27
C ASP A 26 52.68 -11.71 -44.74
N PRO A 27 52.19 -11.21 -45.92
CA PRO A 27 51.39 -9.99 -46.21
C PRO A 27 50.34 -10.01 -47.37
N SER A 28 49.90 -8.80 -47.79
CA SER A 28 49.10 -8.39 -48.98
C SER A 28 47.60 -8.70 -48.96
N GLY A 29 46.68 -7.90 -49.54
CA GLY A 29 46.74 -6.73 -50.45
C GLY A 29 45.61 -6.89 -51.50
N GLU A 30 45.01 -5.89 -52.17
CA GLU A 30 45.19 -4.43 -52.31
C GLU A 30 43.89 -3.76 -52.90
N TYR A 31 43.76 -2.42 -52.76
CA TYR A 31 43.01 -1.40 -53.56
C TYR A 31 41.60 -1.56 -54.21
N GLY A 32 40.88 -0.42 -54.29
CA GLY A 32 39.70 -0.14 -55.17
C GLY A 32 38.34 -0.22 -54.46
N ASN A 33 37.47 0.80 -54.30
CA ASN A 33 37.17 2.13 -54.91
C ASN A 33 36.09 2.15 -56.03
N GLU A 34 35.13 3.08 -55.88
CA GLU A 34 34.07 3.58 -56.80
C GLU A 34 32.89 2.70 -57.24
N GLY A 35 31.67 3.26 -57.17
CA GLY A 35 30.82 3.39 -58.37
C GLY A 35 29.47 2.64 -58.47
N GLY A 36 28.35 3.34 -58.21
CA GLY A 36 27.01 3.03 -58.76
C GLY A 36 26.25 1.81 -58.19
N GLY A 37 24.96 1.59 -58.53
CA GLY A 37 24.02 2.50 -59.21
C GLY A 37 22.96 1.80 -60.08
N TYR A 38 21.68 1.91 -59.66
CA TYR A 38 20.42 1.64 -60.39
C TYR A 38 19.97 0.17 -60.68
N ASP A 39 18.79 -0.13 -60.10
CA ASP A 39 17.53 -0.59 -60.72
C ASP A 39 17.29 -2.00 -61.30
N ASP A 40 15.98 -2.27 -61.36
CA ASP A 40 15.19 -3.27 -62.10
C ASP A 40 15.18 -4.76 -61.67
N ASN A 41 14.02 -5.16 -61.11
CA ASN A 41 13.00 -6.06 -61.71
C ASN A 41 13.43 -7.44 -62.27
N HIS A 42 12.61 -8.51 -62.20
CA HIS A 42 11.18 -8.63 -61.86
C HIS A 42 10.85 -10.05 -61.30
N ASP A 43 9.55 -10.30 -61.04
CA ASP A 43 8.86 -11.59 -60.83
C ASP A 43 8.88 -12.22 -59.41
N GLY A 44 7.75 -12.70 -58.84
CA GLY A 44 6.34 -12.57 -59.24
C GLY A 44 5.49 -13.83 -59.00
N TYR A 45 4.33 -13.71 -58.35
CA TYR A 45 3.08 -14.44 -58.65
C TYR A 45 1.92 -13.97 -57.74
N ASP A 46 0.74 -13.74 -58.32
CA ASP A 46 -0.48 -13.28 -57.63
C ASP A 46 -1.34 -14.42 -57.05
N GLY A 47 -2.25 -14.07 -56.12
CA GLY A 47 -3.26 -14.99 -55.59
C GLY A 47 -4.29 -14.32 -54.65
N ALA A 48 -5.36 -13.75 -55.21
CA ALA A 48 -6.51 -13.26 -54.45
C ALA A 48 -7.30 -14.42 -53.78
N GLY A 49 -8.08 -14.23 -52.71
CA GLY A 49 -8.46 -13.02 -51.98
C GLY A 49 -9.98 -13.01 -51.69
N TYR A 50 -10.45 -12.24 -50.70
CA TYR A 50 -11.86 -11.83 -50.59
C TYR A 50 -12.00 -10.56 -49.72
N VAL A 51 -13.05 -9.78 -49.96
CA VAL A 51 -13.34 -8.47 -49.35
C VAL A 51 -14.82 -8.42 -49.02
N ASP A 52 -15.20 -7.79 -47.89
CA ASP A 52 -16.44 -7.00 -47.71
C ASP A 52 -16.68 -6.68 -46.21
N ASN A 53 -17.47 -5.67 -45.82
CA ASN A 53 -17.63 -4.30 -46.33
C ASN A 53 -18.46 -3.51 -45.29
N TYR A 54 -18.23 -2.22 -45.10
CA TYR A 54 -19.21 -1.33 -44.44
C TYR A 54 -19.03 0.13 -44.85
N HIS A 55 -19.79 0.55 -45.86
CA HIS A 55 -20.06 1.96 -46.13
C HIS A 55 -21.13 2.50 -45.17
N ALA A 56 -20.95 3.72 -44.68
CA ALA A 56 -22.00 4.55 -44.11
C ALA A 56 -22.27 5.76 -45.04
N PRO A 57 -23.54 6.16 -45.29
CA PRO A 57 -23.87 7.25 -46.19
C PRO A 57 -23.81 8.63 -45.53
N SER A 58 -23.42 9.64 -46.30
CA SER A 58 -23.32 11.04 -45.86
C SER A 58 -24.63 11.81 -46.07
N GLY A 59 -24.99 12.67 -45.11
CA GLY A 59 -26.09 13.66 -45.22
C GLY A 59 -25.76 14.96 -44.45
N PRO A 60 -26.19 16.16 -44.89
CA PRO A 60 -25.47 17.40 -44.53
C PRO A 60 -26.22 18.41 -43.65
N GLY A 61 -25.44 19.19 -42.89
CA GLY A 61 -25.78 20.58 -42.51
C GLY A 61 -26.40 20.81 -41.13
N GLY A 62 -25.80 21.73 -40.36
CA GLY A 62 -26.30 22.23 -39.08
C GLY A 62 -25.20 22.95 -38.30
N ALA A 63 -25.49 24.10 -37.67
CA ALA A 63 -24.46 24.99 -37.13
C ALA A 63 -24.76 25.55 -35.72
N GLY A 64 -23.69 25.80 -34.96
CA GLY A 64 -23.63 26.88 -33.96
C GLY A 64 -23.81 26.50 -32.48
N GLY A 65 -22.90 27.00 -31.63
CA GLY A 65 -23.05 27.04 -30.16
C GLY A 65 -22.50 25.81 -29.41
N GLY A 66 -21.57 25.93 -28.44
CA GLY A 66 -20.80 27.10 -28.00
C GLY A 66 -21.08 27.60 -26.57
N TYR A 67 -21.16 26.69 -25.58
CA TYR A 67 -21.28 27.07 -24.16
C TYR A 67 -20.23 26.43 -23.24
N ARG A 68 -20.05 27.04 -22.06
CA ARG A 68 -18.88 26.91 -21.18
C ARG A 68 -18.94 25.69 -20.27
N SER A 69 -17.78 25.15 -19.93
CA SER A 69 -17.58 24.19 -18.85
C SER A 69 -17.19 24.88 -17.53
N ASP A 70 -17.75 24.40 -16.41
CA ASP A 70 -17.32 24.73 -15.04
C ASP A 70 -17.44 23.44 -14.16
N PRO A 71 -16.36 22.92 -13.54
CA PRO A 71 -16.35 21.53 -13.08
C PRO A 71 -16.56 21.35 -11.56
N ARG A 72 -17.79 21.05 -11.11
CA ARG A 72 -18.08 20.70 -9.70
C ARG A 72 -19.22 19.69 -9.48
N ALA A 73 -18.95 18.40 -9.73
CA ALA A 73 -19.73 17.29 -9.17
C ALA A 73 -18.87 16.02 -9.02
N ARG A 74 -18.54 15.63 -7.78
CA ARG A 74 -17.97 14.30 -7.47
C ARG A 74 -19.06 13.43 -6.83
N GLY A 75 -19.81 12.72 -7.67
CA GLY A 75 -20.61 11.55 -7.26
C GLY A 75 -19.85 10.27 -7.58
N GLY A 76 -19.92 9.25 -6.72
CA GLY A 76 -19.32 7.95 -6.98
C GLY A 76 -20.09 7.21 -8.08
N GLY A 77 -19.52 7.10 -9.28
CA GLY A 77 -20.15 6.39 -10.39
C GLY A 77 -20.16 4.88 -10.17
N ALA A 78 -21.32 4.33 -9.80
CA ALA A 78 -21.59 2.91 -10.01
C ALA A 78 -21.54 2.63 -11.52
N GLY A 79 -20.63 1.74 -11.93
CA GLY A 79 -20.43 1.44 -13.35
C GLY A 79 -21.61 0.65 -13.92
N SER A 80 -22.56 1.35 -14.55
CA SER A 80 -23.60 0.73 -15.36
C SER A 80 -22.96 0.13 -16.63
N TRP A 81 -22.68 -1.18 -16.59
CA TRP A 81 -22.17 -1.90 -17.74
C TRP A 81 -23.31 -2.11 -18.74
N ASN A 82 -23.19 -1.48 -19.91
CA ASN A 82 -24.17 -1.61 -20.99
C ASN A 82 -24.23 -3.06 -21.48
N SER A 83 -25.38 -3.71 -21.31
CA SER A 83 -25.58 -5.17 -21.41
C SER A 83 -25.33 -5.81 -22.79
N ASN A 84 -24.90 -5.04 -23.80
CA ASN A 84 -25.07 -5.39 -25.21
C ASN A 84 -23.81 -5.17 -26.08
N ALA A 85 -22.61 -5.30 -25.50
CA ALA A 85 -21.34 -5.18 -26.22
C ALA A 85 -20.51 -6.47 -26.10
N HIS A 86 -20.44 -7.22 -27.20
CA HIS A 86 -19.57 -8.40 -27.43
C HIS A 86 -19.67 -9.54 -26.40
N ALA A 87 -20.66 -10.41 -26.60
CA ALA A 87 -20.59 -11.79 -26.11
C ALA A 87 -19.53 -12.59 -26.89
N THR A 88 -18.28 -12.59 -26.41
CA THR A 88 -17.22 -13.45 -26.93
C THR A 88 -17.03 -14.67 -26.03
N THR A 89 -17.11 -15.85 -26.64
CA THR A 89 -16.91 -17.17 -26.01
C THR A 89 -17.97 -17.54 -24.95
N SER A 90 -19.19 -17.80 -25.41
CA SER A 90 -20.18 -18.54 -24.61
C SER A 90 -19.78 -20.01 -24.47
N ALA A 91 -19.61 -20.49 -23.23
CA ALA A 91 -19.71 -21.91 -22.93
C ALA A 91 -21.12 -22.43 -23.32
N PRO A 92 -21.30 -23.73 -23.64
CA PRO A 92 -22.49 -24.25 -24.31
C PRO A 92 -23.69 -24.48 -23.36
N PHE A 93 -23.95 -23.53 -22.45
CA PHE A 93 -24.98 -23.65 -21.44
C PHE A 93 -26.39 -23.45 -22.01
N THR A 94 -27.27 -24.40 -21.72
CA THR A 94 -28.71 -24.26 -21.93
C THR A 94 -29.29 -23.18 -21.02
N ARG A 95 -30.07 -22.26 -21.59
CA ARG A 95 -30.89 -21.33 -20.78
C ARG A 95 -31.88 -22.10 -19.91
N CYS A 96 -32.21 -21.54 -18.75
CA CYS A 96 -33.29 -22.04 -17.92
C CYS A 96 -34.65 -22.01 -18.67
N PRO A 97 -35.55 -22.98 -18.42
CA PRO A 97 -36.94 -22.89 -18.83
C PRO A 97 -37.61 -21.63 -18.27
N PRO A 98 -38.60 -21.02 -18.96
CA PRO A 98 -39.29 -19.81 -18.48
C PRO A 98 -39.86 -19.97 -17.07
N ASP A 99 -40.41 -21.13 -16.75
CA ASP A 99 -41.02 -21.44 -15.45
C ASP A 99 -39.96 -21.42 -14.32
N THR A 100 -38.76 -21.94 -14.61
CA THR A 100 -37.61 -21.86 -13.69
C THR A 100 -37.14 -20.41 -13.50
N VAL A 101 -37.10 -19.61 -14.57
CA VAL A 101 -36.74 -18.18 -14.48
C VAL A 101 -37.74 -17.42 -13.61
N ALA A 102 -39.05 -17.65 -13.83
CA ALA A 102 -40.11 -17.04 -13.05
C ALA A 102 -40.02 -17.42 -11.56
N TYR A 103 -39.81 -18.70 -11.25
CA TYR A 103 -39.65 -19.20 -9.87
C TYR A 103 -38.48 -18.53 -9.13
N PHE A 104 -37.30 -18.44 -9.75
CA PHE A 104 -36.15 -17.78 -9.13
C PHE A 104 -36.36 -16.26 -8.97
N GLU A 105 -37.00 -15.59 -9.92
CA GLU A 105 -37.36 -14.18 -9.76
C GLU A 105 -38.39 -13.96 -8.64
N GLU A 106 -39.40 -14.83 -8.50
CA GLU A 106 -40.40 -14.80 -7.43
C GLU A 106 -39.77 -14.99 -6.05
N LEU A 107 -38.96 -16.04 -5.85
CA LEU A 107 -38.23 -16.28 -4.59
C LEU A 107 -37.35 -15.08 -4.20
N ALA A 108 -36.60 -14.52 -5.15
CA ALA A 108 -35.73 -13.39 -4.87
C ALA A 108 -36.49 -12.09 -4.60
N ASN A 109 -37.67 -11.91 -5.20
CA ASN A 109 -38.56 -10.78 -4.89
C ASN A 109 -39.22 -10.93 -3.52
N HIS A 110 -39.57 -12.15 -3.11
CA HIS A 110 -40.10 -12.45 -1.77
C HIS A 110 -39.05 -12.20 -0.66
N LEU A 111 -37.80 -12.62 -0.89
CA LEU A 111 -36.69 -12.31 0.02
C LEU A 111 -36.40 -10.80 0.09
N ASP A 112 -36.46 -10.09 -1.05
CA ASP A 112 -36.34 -8.63 -1.07
C ASP A 112 -37.50 -7.98 -0.28
N SER A 113 -38.75 -8.47 -0.35
CA SER A 113 -39.86 -7.89 0.45
C SER A 113 -39.72 -8.13 1.95
N LEU A 114 -39.32 -9.34 2.38
CA LEU A 114 -39.05 -9.66 3.78
C LEU A 114 -37.96 -8.72 4.35
N THR A 115 -36.85 -8.57 3.63
CA THR A 115 -35.72 -7.74 4.09
C THR A 115 -35.93 -6.23 3.99
N HIS A 116 -36.99 -5.76 3.34
CA HIS A 116 -37.34 -4.33 3.25
C HIS A 116 -38.53 -3.94 4.15
N GLN A 117 -39.11 -4.87 4.92
CA GLN A 117 -40.04 -4.49 5.98
C GLN A 117 -39.29 -3.63 7.02
N PRO A 118 -39.70 -2.37 7.26
CA PRO A 118 -39.15 -1.61 8.37
C PRO A 118 -39.64 -2.28 9.64
N ARG A 119 -38.72 -2.71 10.52
CA ARG A 119 -39.06 -3.13 11.89
C ARG A 119 -40.03 -2.12 12.48
N ARG A 120 -41.23 -2.58 12.84
CA ARG A 120 -42.19 -1.73 13.51
C ARG A 120 -41.59 -1.30 14.85
N ASN A 121 -41.71 -0.02 15.15
CA ASN A 121 -41.49 0.48 16.49
C ASN A 121 -42.76 0.21 17.27
N ASP A 122 -42.95 -1.03 17.70
CA ASP A 122 -44.07 -1.42 18.56
C ASP A 122 -43.77 -1.00 20.02
N ASP A 123 -43.58 0.32 20.18
CA ASP A 123 -43.43 1.04 21.45
C ASP A 123 -44.81 1.22 22.15
N ASN A 124 -45.90 0.62 21.63
CA ASN A 124 -47.26 0.62 22.22
C ASN A 124 -48.06 -0.63 21.82
N ASP A 125 -48.05 -1.68 22.64
CA ASP A 125 -49.29 -2.21 23.24
C ASP A 125 -48.94 -3.16 24.42
N ASP A 126 -49.32 -2.78 25.65
CA ASP A 126 -49.27 -3.66 26.82
C ASP A 126 -50.50 -4.58 26.79
N ASN A 127 -50.47 -5.71 26.08
CA ASN A 127 -51.46 -6.80 26.23
C ASN A 127 -50.85 -8.20 26.08
N ASP A 128 -51.22 -9.04 27.04
CA ASP A 128 -50.85 -10.43 27.33
C ASP A 128 -50.83 -11.45 26.16
N ASP A 129 -49.98 -12.47 26.32
CA ASP A 129 -50.07 -13.86 25.82
C ASP A 129 -50.17 -14.13 24.29
N ASP A 130 -49.03 -14.14 23.58
CA ASP A 130 -48.71 -15.07 22.46
C ASP A 130 -47.18 -15.02 22.18
N ASP A 131 -46.40 -15.91 22.82
CA ASP A 131 -44.92 -15.80 22.98
C ASP A 131 -44.13 -16.83 22.11
N ASP A 132 -44.75 -17.36 21.04
CA ASP A 132 -44.22 -18.49 20.22
C ASP A 132 -43.97 -18.17 18.71
N ASP A 133 -44.50 -17.07 18.15
CA ASP A 133 -44.50 -16.82 16.67
C ASP A 133 -43.28 -16.02 16.14
N ASP A 134 -42.49 -15.37 16.99
CA ASP A 134 -41.46 -14.38 16.60
C ASP A 134 -40.19 -15.01 15.98
N ASP A 135 -39.90 -16.28 16.28
CA ASP A 135 -38.76 -17.03 15.70
C ASP A 135 -39.00 -17.43 14.23
N ASP A 136 -40.27 -17.63 13.82
CA ASP A 136 -40.64 -18.14 12.48
C ASP A 136 -40.38 -17.09 11.36
N GLU A 137 -40.40 -15.79 11.65
CA GLU A 137 -40.00 -14.74 10.68
C GLU A 137 -38.47 -14.67 10.47
N ALA A 138 -37.66 -15.14 11.44
CA ALA A 138 -36.20 -15.09 11.35
C ALA A 138 -35.62 -16.18 10.42
N ASP A 139 -36.25 -17.36 10.37
CA ASP A 139 -35.78 -18.51 9.57
C ASP A 139 -36.37 -18.58 8.15
N GLN A 140 -37.49 -17.91 7.87
CA GLN A 140 -38.08 -17.78 6.52
C GLN A 140 -37.05 -17.43 5.41
N PRO A 141 -36.11 -16.48 5.60
CA PRO A 141 -35.02 -16.22 4.65
C PRO A 141 -34.13 -17.42 4.31
N GLN A 142 -33.86 -18.31 5.28
CA GLN A 142 -33.08 -19.53 5.02
C GLN A 142 -33.95 -20.64 4.41
N MET A 143 -35.25 -20.72 4.76
CA MET A 143 -36.18 -21.66 4.11
C MET A 143 -36.36 -21.38 2.61
N LEU A 144 -36.57 -20.11 2.24
CA LEU A 144 -36.61 -19.68 0.82
C LEU A 144 -35.32 -20.02 0.09
N LEU A 145 -34.19 -19.93 0.78
CA LEU A 145 -32.88 -20.26 0.23
C LEU A 145 -32.66 -21.76 0.07
N GLN A 146 -33.09 -22.57 1.03
CA GLN A 146 -33.06 -24.04 0.92
C GLN A 146 -33.90 -24.48 -0.28
N ASN A 147 -35.12 -23.98 -0.42
CA ASN A 147 -35.99 -24.27 -1.58
C ASN A 147 -35.31 -23.91 -2.92
N ALA A 148 -34.62 -22.77 -2.99
CA ALA A 148 -33.83 -22.37 -4.16
C ALA A 148 -32.68 -23.34 -4.47
N LEU A 149 -31.98 -23.85 -3.45
CA LEU A 149 -30.91 -24.85 -3.60
C LEU A 149 -31.46 -26.23 -4.00
N GLU A 150 -32.67 -26.58 -3.57
CA GLU A 150 -33.33 -27.83 -3.93
C GLU A 150 -33.71 -27.84 -5.42
N GLU A 151 -34.30 -26.74 -5.91
CA GLU A 151 -34.62 -26.56 -7.33
C GLU A 151 -33.36 -26.53 -8.21
N CYS A 152 -32.22 -26.02 -7.70
CA CYS A 152 -30.91 -26.07 -8.38
C CYS A 152 -30.35 -27.49 -8.60
N LYS A 153 -30.81 -28.53 -7.89
CA LYS A 153 -30.20 -29.87 -7.95
C LYS A 153 -30.24 -30.42 -9.39
N GLY A 154 -29.06 -30.66 -9.97
CA GLY A 154 -28.88 -31.16 -11.34
C GLY A 154 -29.04 -30.13 -12.47
N ARG A 155 -29.07 -28.82 -12.15
CA ARG A 155 -29.13 -27.71 -13.13
C ARG A 155 -28.54 -26.39 -12.60
N ALA A 156 -27.73 -26.45 -11.55
CA ALA A 156 -27.15 -25.30 -10.87
C ALA A 156 -26.26 -24.48 -11.82
N VAL A 157 -25.58 -25.13 -12.77
CA VAL A 157 -24.82 -24.47 -13.85
C VAL A 157 -25.73 -23.63 -14.73
N SER A 158 -26.89 -24.16 -15.15
CA SER A 158 -27.86 -23.42 -15.97
C SER A 158 -28.46 -22.23 -15.20
N VAL A 159 -28.80 -22.43 -13.92
CA VAL A 159 -29.32 -21.37 -13.02
C VAL A 159 -28.26 -20.28 -12.77
N ALA A 160 -27.00 -20.65 -12.55
CA ALA A 160 -25.92 -19.69 -12.31
C ALA A 160 -25.51 -18.91 -13.57
N THR A 161 -25.82 -19.44 -14.76
CA THR A 161 -25.37 -18.86 -16.04
C THR A 161 -26.46 -18.12 -16.81
N ASP A 162 -27.75 -18.38 -16.55
CA ASP A 162 -28.83 -17.55 -17.13
C ASP A 162 -28.83 -16.12 -16.53
N PRO A 163 -28.95 -15.06 -17.35
CA PRO A 163 -28.86 -13.66 -16.89
C PRO A 163 -29.94 -13.17 -15.91
N GLN A 164 -31.06 -13.87 -15.77
CA GLN A 164 -32.11 -13.56 -14.79
C GLN A 164 -31.93 -14.40 -13.53
N CYS A 165 -31.80 -15.73 -13.69
CA CYS A 165 -31.56 -16.65 -12.58
C CYS A 165 -30.28 -16.31 -11.79
N SER A 166 -29.19 -15.90 -12.46
CA SER A 166 -27.96 -15.51 -11.77
C SER A 166 -28.17 -14.29 -10.87
N ARG A 167 -29.01 -13.33 -11.28
CA ARG A 167 -29.31 -12.11 -10.50
C ARG A 167 -30.26 -12.38 -9.34
N ALA A 168 -31.18 -13.33 -9.51
CA ALA A 168 -31.95 -13.88 -8.40
C ALA A 168 -31.01 -14.54 -7.38
N MET A 169 -30.12 -15.44 -7.83
CA MET A 169 -29.17 -16.12 -6.96
C MET A 169 -28.19 -15.16 -6.27
N GLU A 170 -27.69 -14.12 -6.97
CA GLU A 170 -26.89 -13.04 -6.37
C GLU A 170 -27.65 -12.24 -5.29
N ARG A 171 -28.99 -12.15 -5.36
CA ARG A 171 -29.81 -11.56 -4.30
C ARG A 171 -29.99 -12.52 -3.12
N LEU A 172 -30.35 -13.77 -3.40
CA LEU A 172 -30.49 -14.84 -2.40
C LEU A 172 -29.20 -15.00 -1.56
N MET A 173 -28.04 -15.03 -2.22
CA MET A 173 -26.71 -15.12 -1.60
C MET A 173 -26.30 -13.90 -0.74
N LYS A 174 -27.12 -12.85 -0.61
CA LYS A 174 -26.87 -11.76 0.36
C LYS A 174 -27.22 -12.16 1.78
N ASN A 175 -28.30 -12.93 1.95
CA ASN A 175 -28.83 -13.32 3.26
C ASN A 175 -28.48 -14.78 3.62
N ALA A 176 -27.85 -15.50 2.70
CA ALA A 176 -27.33 -16.84 2.92
C ALA A 176 -26.37 -16.94 4.10
N ASN A 177 -26.56 -17.99 4.92
CA ASN A 177 -25.55 -18.49 5.82
C ASN A 177 -24.38 -19.14 5.02
N ALA A 178 -23.33 -19.58 5.73
CA ALA A 178 -22.16 -20.18 5.07
C ALA A 178 -22.40 -21.61 4.54
N GLU A 179 -23.30 -22.38 5.14
CA GLU A 179 -23.62 -23.75 4.72
C GLU A 179 -24.33 -23.73 3.36
N SER A 180 -25.42 -22.97 3.22
CA SER A 180 -26.16 -22.80 1.96
C SER A 180 -25.27 -22.23 0.84
N ALA A 181 -24.31 -21.37 1.18
CA ALA A 181 -23.31 -20.89 0.22
C ALA A 181 -22.31 -21.98 -0.20
N ALA A 182 -21.87 -22.83 0.72
CA ALA A 182 -21.03 -24.00 0.43
C ALA A 182 -21.78 -25.05 -0.40
N GLN A 183 -23.06 -25.29 -0.09
CA GLN A 183 -23.94 -26.17 -0.86
C GLN A 183 -24.10 -25.68 -2.31
N LEU A 184 -24.30 -24.37 -2.53
CA LEU A 184 -24.36 -23.80 -3.90
C LEU A 184 -23.05 -23.99 -4.67
N ILE A 185 -21.91 -23.75 -4.02
CA ILE A 185 -20.59 -23.95 -4.64
C ILE A 185 -20.40 -25.41 -5.03
N ALA A 186 -20.74 -26.35 -4.15
CA ALA A 186 -20.68 -27.78 -4.46
C ALA A 186 -21.62 -28.14 -5.62
N ALA A 187 -22.88 -27.69 -5.59
CA ALA A 187 -23.86 -27.96 -6.64
C ALA A 187 -23.41 -27.45 -8.02
N ILE A 188 -22.70 -26.32 -8.09
CA ILE A 188 -22.15 -25.78 -9.34
C ILE A 188 -20.89 -26.53 -9.79
N VAL A 189 -19.96 -26.82 -8.89
CA VAL A 189 -18.65 -27.41 -9.25
C VAL A 189 -18.76 -28.91 -9.52
N ASP A 190 -19.66 -29.62 -8.84
CA ASP A 190 -19.83 -31.08 -8.95
C ASP A 190 -20.73 -31.50 -10.13
N GLU A 191 -21.43 -30.57 -10.82
CA GLU A 191 -22.40 -30.90 -11.88
C GLU A 191 -21.74 -31.56 -13.11
N SER A 192 -20.47 -31.21 -13.41
CA SER A 192 -19.59 -31.96 -14.32
C SER A 192 -18.14 -31.50 -14.18
N ASP A 193 -17.19 -32.31 -14.64
CA ASP A 193 -15.73 -32.06 -14.58
C ASP A 193 -15.29 -30.66 -15.03
N HIS A 194 -16.04 -30.03 -15.95
CA HIS A 194 -15.73 -28.73 -16.54
C HIS A 194 -16.59 -27.58 -15.99
N ALA A 195 -17.68 -27.89 -15.27
CA ALA A 195 -18.69 -26.93 -14.81
C ALA A 195 -18.08 -25.77 -14.01
N GLY A 196 -17.27 -26.08 -12.99
CA GLY A 196 -16.61 -25.06 -12.18
C GLY A 196 -15.68 -24.14 -12.99
N ALA A 197 -15.04 -24.65 -14.06
CA ALA A 197 -14.10 -23.88 -14.88
C ALA A 197 -14.81 -22.93 -15.85
N ASP A 198 -15.87 -23.41 -16.50
CA ASP A 198 -16.66 -22.64 -17.44
C ASP A 198 -17.54 -21.61 -16.70
N VAL A 199 -18.19 -21.98 -15.60
CA VAL A 199 -19.00 -21.05 -14.78
C VAL A 199 -18.13 -19.94 -14.18
N ALA A 200 -16.93 -20.25 -13.68
CA ALA A 200 -15.99 -19.27 -13.16
C ALA A 200 -15.48 -18.25 -14.20
N THR A 201 -15.51 -18.61 -15.49
CA THR A 201 -15.13 -17.71 -16.59
C THR A 201 -16.32 -17.05 -17.29
N HIS A 202 -17.55 -17.49 -16.98
CA HIS A 202 -18.79 -16.91 -17.49
C HIS A 202 -19.17 -15.61 -16.78
N ALA A 203 -19.66 -14.61 -17.54
CA ALA A 203 -19.95 -13.26 -17.04
C ALA A 203 -21.07 -13.19 -15.98
N CYS A 204 -21.99 -14.15 -15.97
CA CYS A 204 -23.01 -14.29 -14.94
C CYS A 204 -22.60 -15.30 -13.86
N GLY A 205 -21.95 -16.40 -14.27
CA GLY A 205 -21.59 -17.52 -13.41
C GLY A 205 -20.55 -17.18 -12.35
N SER A 206 -19.52 -16.40 -12.72
CA SER A 206 -18.49 -15.97 -11.77
C SER A 206 -19.08 -15.13 -10.64
N ARG A 207 -20.12 -14.33 -10.93
CA ARG A 207 -20.77 -13.45 -9.95
C ARG A 207 -21.55 -14.24 -8.90
N VAL A 208 -22.17 -15.36 -9.30
CA VAL A 208 -22.85 -16.27 -8.38
C VAL A 208 -21.84 -16.96 -7.45
N LEU A 209 -20.73 -17.45 -8.00
CA LEU A 209 -19.62 -18.01 -7.21
C LEU A 209 -18.97 -16.96 -6.29
N GLU A 210 -18.80 -15.71 -6.76
CA GLU A 210 -18.35 -14.60 -5.91
C GLU A 210 -19.37 -14.26 -4.82
N ALA A 211 -20.68 -14.30 -5.09
CA ALA A 211 -21.71 -14.02 -4.09
C ALA A 211 -21.69 -15.06 -2.96
N ALA A 212 -21.54 -16.35 -3.30
CA ALA A 212 -21.39 -17.44 -2.35
C ALA A 212 -20.07 -17.34 -1.54
N LEU A 213 -18.93 -17.09 -2.19
CA LEU A 213 -17.65 -16.88 -1.50
C LEU A 213 -17.67 -15.66 -0.56
N ASN A 214 -18.39 -14.60 -0.94
CA ASN A 214 -18.63 -13.46 -0.06
C ASN A 214 -19.65 -13.77 1.04
N ALA A 215 -20.55 -14.75 0.88
CA ALA A 215 -21.47 -15.18 1.95
C ALA A 215 -20.73 -15.97 3.03
N ILE A 216 -19.85 -16.90 2.65
CA ILE A 216 -18.91 -17.55 3.57
C ILE A 216 -18.10 -16.49 4.32
N ALA A 217 -17.46 -15.56 3.60
CA ALA A 217 -16.64 -14.49 4.17
C ALA A 217 -17.40 -13.41 4.99
N ARG A 218 -18.74 -13.43 5.02
CA ARG A 218 -19.55 -12.59 5.92
C ARG A 218 -19.97 -13.30 7.21
N ASN A 219 -20.18 -14.61 7.15
CA ASN A 219 -20.73 -15.40 8.26
C ASN A 219 -19.65 -16.14 9.07
N GLU A 220 -18.49 -16.43 8.47
CA GLU A 220 -17.40 -17.15 9.13
C GLU A 220 -16.17 -16.27 9.38
N ASN A 221 -15.46 -16.56 10.48
CA ASN A 221 -14.12 -16.03 10.71
C ASN A 221 -13.10 -16.88 9.91
N PRO A 222 -12.25 -16.30 9.03
CA PRO A 222 -11.31 -17.11 8.25
C PRO A 222 -10.25 -17.88 9.05
N ASP A 223 -10.00 -17.53 10.32
CA ASP A 223 -9.16 -18.36 11.21
C ASP A 223 -9.84 -19.67 11.65
N THR A 224 -11.16 -19.75 11.53
CA THR A 224 -11.99 -20.86 12.04
C THR A 224 -13.14 -21.18 11.07
N LEU A 225 -12.82 -21.35 9.78
CA LEU A 225 -13.80 -21.75 8.76
C LEU A 225 -14.46 -23.10 9.10
N SER A 226 -15.70 -23.29 8.69
CA SER A 226 -16.40 -24.57 8.82
C SER A 226 -15.82 -25.62 7.86
N LYS A 227 -16.12 -26.89 8.12
CA LYS A 227 -15.69 -27.99 7.23
C LYS A 227 -16.27 -27.82 5.83
N ASP A 228 -17.51 -27.38 5.73
CA ASP A 228 -18.24 -27.29 4.47
C ASP A 228 -17.80 -26.06 3.67
N ALA A 229 -17.52 -24.93 4.34
CA ALA A 229 -16.82 -23.80 3.74
C ALA A 229 -15.41 -24.19 3.23
N ILE A 230 -14.62 -24.91 4.03
CA ILE A 230 -13.29 -25.42 3.62
C ILE A 230 -13.42 -26.32 2.38
N ASN A 231 -14.35 -27.28 2.39
CA ASN A 231 -14.58 -28.19 1.26
C ASN A 231 -15.00 -27.44 -0.02
N ALA A 232 -15.90 -26.45 0.10
CA ALA A 232 -16.34 -25.63 -1.02
C ALA A 232 -15.21 -24.74 -1.58
N ILE A 233 -14.39 -24.15 -0.70
CA ILE A 233 -13.23 -23.34 -1.08
C ILE A 233 -12.16 -24.20 -1.75
N ASP A 234 -11.85 -25.37 -1.21
CA ASP A 234 -10.83 -26.27 -1.77
C ASP A 234 -11.23 -26.77 -3.16
N LYS A 235 -12.52 -27.09 -3.39
CA LYS A 235 -13.05 -27.38 -4.74
C LYS A 235 -12.77 -26.24 -5.73
N ILE A 236 -13.11 -24.99 -5.39
CA ILE A 236 -12.83 -23.84 -6.26
C ILE A 236 -11.32 -23.66 -6.47
N ILE A 237 -10.49 -23.85 -5.43
CA ILE A 237 -9.02 -23.79 -5.53
C ILE A 237 -8.48 -24.90 -6.45
N HIS A 238 -9.04 -26.11 -6.39
CA HIS A 238 -8.64 -27.21 -7.25
C HIS A 238 -8.94 -26.91 -8.72
N THR A 239 -10.18 -26.48 -9.04
CA THR A 239 -10.55 -26.05 -10.39
C THR A 239 -9.71 -24.85 -10.87
N ALA A 240 -9.45 -23.88 -9.99
CA ALA A 240 -8.60 -22.72 -10.27
C ALA A 240 -7.14 -23.11 -10.54
N THR A 241 -6.63 -24.12 -9.85
CA THR A 241 -5.24 -24.62 -10.01
C THR A 241 -5.08 -25.30 -11.36
N GLN A 242 -6.04 -26.14 -11.78
CA GLN A 242 -6.06 -26.74 -13.11
C GLN A 242 -6.22 -25.70 -14.23
N ASN A 243 -7.04 -24.67 -14.02
CA ASN A 243 -7.46 -23.70 -15.05
C ASN A 243 -6.80 -22.31 -14.93
N ALA A 244 -5.73 -22.21 -14.13
CA ALA A 244 -5.14 -20.95 -13.66
C ALA A 244 -4.89 -19.93 -14.78
N GLY A 245 -4.34 -20.39 -15.91
CA GLY A 245 -4.08 -19.52 -17.06
C GLY A 245 -5.36 -18.95 -17.68
N THR A 246 -6.40 -19.77 -17.87
CA THR A 246 -7.66 -19.33 -18.46
C THR A 246 -8.38 -18.34 -17.54
N TRP A 247 -8.38 -18.60 -16.23
CA TRP A 247 -8.99 -17.69 -15.24
C TRP A 247 -8.25 -16.34 -15.15
N LEU A 248 -6.91 -16.34 -15.22
CA LEU A 248 -6.10 -15.12 -15.24
C LEU A 248 -6.27 -14.26 -16.51
N ARG A 249 -6.68 -14.86 -17.63
CA ARG A 249 -7.01 -14.14 -18.88
C ARG A 249 -8.49 -13.76 -18.98
N SER A 250 -9.39 -14.46 -18.30
CA SER A 250 -10.80 -14.08 -18.19
C SER A 250 -10.96 -12.89 -17.23
N VAL A 251 -11.75 -11.89 -17.63
CA VAL A 251 -12.15 -10.81 -16.70
C VAL A 251 -12.95 -11.39 -15.52
N PRO A 252 -14.07 -12.13 -15.74
CA PRO A 252 -14.77 -12.91 -14.70
C PRO A 252 -13.85 -13.74 -13.80
N GLY A 253 -13.01 -14.63 -14.36
CA GLY A 253 -12.13 -15.50 -13.58
C GLY A 253 -11.11 -14.71 -12.74
N SER A 254 -10.62 -13.59 -13.26
CA SER A 254 -9.71 -12.69 -12.54
C SER A 254 -10.40 -11.89 -11.43
N TYR A 255 -11.73 -11.74 -11.40
CA TYR A 255 -12.46 -11.25 -10.23
C TYR A 255 -12.64 -12.38 -9.20
N LEU A 256 -13.12 -13.55 -9.63
CA LEU A 256 -13.32 -14.70 -8.76
C LEU A 256 -12.05 -15.10 -7.99
N LEU A 257 -10.89 -15.18 -8.66
CA LEU A 257 -9.59 -15.43 -8.03
C LEU A 257 -9.28 -14.44 -6.88
N ARG A 258 -9.55 -13.15 -7.08
CA ARG A 258 -9.30 -12.10 -6.07
C ARG A 258 -10.30 -12.13 -4.92
N THR A 259 -11.48 -12.68 -5.12
CA THR A 259 -12.49 -12.87 -4.08
C THR A 259 -12.19 -14.14 -3.28
N LEU A 260 -11.83 -15.24 -3.93
CA LEU A 260 -11.32 -16.47 -3.30
C LEU A 260 -10.12 -16.20 -2.38
N MET A 261 -9.12 -15.45 -2.86
CA MET A 261 -7.95 -15.05 -2.05
C MET A 261 -8.31 -14.17 -0.83
N ARG A 262 -9.46 -13.50 -0.85
CA ARG A 262 -9.97 -12.67 0.25
C ARG A 262 -10.82 -13.47 1.24
N THR A 263 -11.57 -14.48 0.78
CA THR A 263 -12.26 -15.44 1.66
C THR A 263 -11.26 -16.26 2.49
N VAL A 264 -10.07 -16.54 1.94
CA VAL A 264 -9.02 -17.36 2.60
C VAL A 264 -7.96 -16.52 3.35
N GLY A 265 -8.00 -15.19 3.26
CA GLY A 265 -6.97 -14.31 3.82
C GLY A 265 -7.54 -13.08 4.55
N VAL A 266 -7.22 -12.97 5.84
CA VAL A 266 -7.62 -11.84 6.70
C VAL A 266 -6.78 -10.59 6.38
N PRO A 267 -7.38 -9.39 6.26
CA PRO A 267 -6.63 -8.14 6.19
C PRO A 267 -5.67 -8.01 7.38
N SER A 268 -4.35 -8.02 7.13
CA SER A 268 -3.33 -8.24 8.16
C SER A 268 -3.50 -7.28 9.34
N THR A 269 -3.97 -7.82 10.46
CA THR A 269 -4.17 -7.13 11.74
C THR A 269 -2.85 -6.86 12.46
N SER A 270 -1.78 -6.69 11.68
CA SER A 270 -0.48 -6.18 12.09
C SER A 270 -0.20 -4.79 11.49
N PRO A 271 -0.74 -3.70 12.05
CA PRO A 271 0.21 -2.70 12.51
C PRO A 271 1.17 -3.43 13.45
N SER A 272 2.49 -3.37 13.19
CA SER A 272 3.46 -3.72 14.23
C SER A 272 3.09 -2.94 15.50
N ALA A 273 3.24 -3.52 16.69
CA ALA A 273 2.68 -3.03 17.95
C ALA A 273 3.26 -1.67 18.44
N SER A 274 3.97 -0.95 17.57
CA SER A 274 4.49 0.41 17.71
C SER A 274 3.88 1.43 16.72
N ALA A 275 2.98 1.04 15.81
CA ALA A 275 2.40 1.91 14.79
C ALA A 275 1.01 2.46 15.19
N PRO A 276 0.84 3.76 15.48
CA PRO A 276 -0.44 4.33 15.92
C PRO A 276 -1.44 4.48 14.77
N ALA A 277 -2.69 4.07 15.00
CA ALA A 277 -3.78 4.15 14.02
C ALA A 277 -3.96 5.57 13.44
N SER A 278 -3.61 5.72 12.16
CA SER A 278 -3.53 7.01 11.47
C SER A 278 -3.98 6.85 10.03
N ALA A 279 -5.28 7.00 9.80
CA ALA A 279 -5.89 6.84 8.48
C ALA A 279 -5.49 8.00 7.54
N SER A 280 -4.37 7.84 6.84
CA SER A 280 -3.91 8.77 5.81
C SER A 280 -4.89 8.81 4.63
N ALA A 281 -5.70 9.86 4.55
CA ALA A 281 -6.62 10.13 3.45
C ALA A 281 -5.90 10.63 2.18
N ASP A 282 -4.95 9.83 1.67
CA ASP A 282 -4.30 10.03 0.37
C ASP A 282 -4.29 8.72 -0.41
N GLY A 283 -4.77 8.77 -1.66
CA GLY A 283 -5.16 7.62 -2.48
C GLY A 283 -4.01 6.79 -3.05
N HIS A 284 -3.09 6.33 -2.20
CA HIS A 284 -2.26 5.16 -2.47
C HIS A 284 -2.56 4.16 -1.37
N SER A 285 -3.48 3.24 -1.67
CA SER A 285 -3.65 2.06 -0.83
C SER A 285 -2.31 1.35 -0.79
N ALA A 286 -1.67 1.36 0.38
CA ALA A 286 -0.91 0.20 0.80
C ALA A 286 -1.96 -0.91 0.88
N ALA A 287 -2.09 -1.66 -0.22
CA ALA A 287 -3.05 -2.76 -0.31
C ALA A 287 -2.81 -3.64 0.91
N ALA A 288 -3.82 -3.78 1.75
CA ALA A 288 -3.65 -4.44 3.04
C ALA A 288 -3.17 -5.85 2.75
N THR A 289 -1.91 -6.15 3.10
CA THR A 289 -1.36 -7.49 3.04
C THR A 289 -2.37 -8.41 3.71
N LEU A 290 -2.75 -9.51 3.08
CA LEU A 290 -3.62 -10.47 3.72
C LEU A 290 -2.72 -11.47 4.44
N GLN A 291 -3.00 -11.76 5.71
CA GLN A 291 -2.44 -12.96 6.34
C GLN A 291 -3.27 -14.15 5.85
N PRO A 292 -2.66 -15.15 5.20
CA PRO A 292 -3.38 -16.38 4.90
C PRO A 292 -3.67 -17.12 6.20
N CYS A 293 -4.95 -17.38 6.47
CA CYS A 293 -5.35 -18.28 7.56
C CYS A 293 -5.09 -19.74 7.15
N HIS A 294 -5.22 -20.04 5.86
CA HIS A 294 -4.93 -21.36 5.27
C HIS A 294 -3.92 -21.27 4.11
N PRO A 295 -2.63 -20.98 4.37
CA PRO A 295 -1.61 -20.79 3.33
C PRO A 295 -1.41 -22.05 2.45
N SER A 296 -1.62 -23.24 3.00
CA SER A 296 -1.53 -24.52 2.29
C SER A 296 -2.53 -24.66 1.13
N MET A 297 -3.73 -24.09 1.25
CA MET A 297 -4.72 -24.14 0.18
C MET A 297 -4.27 -23.27 -1.00
N LEU A 298 -3.90 -22.01 -0.75
CA LEU A 298 -3.47 -21.09 -1.80
C LEU A 298 -2.11 -21.44 -2.43
N GLN A 299 -1.24 -22.17 -1.72
CA GLN A 299 0.10 -22.53 -2.21
C GLN A 299 0.07 -23.39 -3.49
N HIS A 300 -0.92 -24.26 -3.66
CA HIS A 300 -1.09 -25.07 -4.88
C HIS A 300 -1.42 -24.20 -6.10
N LEU A 301 -2.37 -23.27 -5.94
CA LEU A 301 -2.71 -22.26 -6.94
C LEU A 301 -1.50 -21.35 -7.25
N ALA A 302 -0.75 -20.93 -6.22
CA ALA A 302 0.45 -20.12 -6.40
C ALA A 302 1.54 -20.83 -7.19
N ASN A 303 1.73 -22.13 -6.95
CA ASN A 303 2.63 -22.96 -7.75
C ASN A 303 2.15 -23.02 -9.21
N ALA A 304 0.91 -23.43 -9.47
CA ALA A 304 0.38 -23.52 -10.83
C ALA A 304 0.48 -22.20 -11.61
N VAL A 305 0.22 -21.04 -10.97
CA VAL A 305 0.40 -19.72 -11.60
C VAL A 305 1.88 -19.38 -11.85
N ALA A 306 2.78 -19.77 -10.95
CA ALA A 306 4.23 -19.59 -11.09
C ALA A 306 4.87 -20.54 -12.11
N ASP A 307 4.25 -21.67 -12.40
CA ASP A 307 4.74 -22.68 -13.36
C ASP A 307 4.13 -22.48 -14.76
N LEU A 308 3.21 -21.51 -14.93
CA LEU A 308 2.76 -21.05 -16.25
C LEU A 308 3.94 -20.58 -17.13
N PRO A 309 3.93 -20.91 -18.45
CA PRO A 309 4.97 -20.49 -19.38
C PRO A 309 5.25 -18.98 -19.37
N LEU A 310 6.49 -18.57 -19.60
CA LEU A 310 6.89 -17.15 -19.64
C LEU A 310 6.11 -16.34 -20.68
N THR A 311 5.87 -16.91 -21.87
CA THR A 311 5.01 -16.32 -22.91
C THR A 311 3.59 -16.06 -22.40
N PHE A 312 3.06 -16.97 -21.58
CA PHE A 312 1.75 -16.84 -20.97
C PHE A 312 1.74 -15.72 -19.92
N ARG A 313 2.66 -15.74 -18.96
CA ARG A 313 2.77 -14.71 -17.90
C ARG A 313 2.97 -13.31 -18.48
N ARG A 314 3.80 -13.16 -19.53
CA ARG A 314 3.96 -11.91 -20.29
C ARG A 314 2.62 -11.34 -20.80
N SER A 315 1.67 -12.19 -21.21
CA SER A 315 0.33 -11.76 -21.64
C SER A 315 -0.62 -11.43 -20.48
N VAL A 316 -0.47 -12.10 -19.33
CA VAL A 316 -1.32 -11.87 -18.14
C VAL A 316 -0.98 -10.54 -17.46
N VAL A 317 0.30 -10.25 -17.21
CA VAL A 317 0.70 -9.07 -16.42
C VAL A 317 0.41 -7.73 -17.11
N ILE A 318 0.35 -7.69 -18.44
CA ILE A 318 -0.06 -6.49 -19.19
C ILE A 318 -1.58 -6.29 -19.23
N SER A 319 -2.36 -7.28 -18.77
CA SER A 319 -3.82 -7.13 -18.62
C SER A 319 -4.15 -6.52 -17.25
N PRO A 320 -5.06 -5.54 -17.14
CA PRO A 320 -5.39 -4.92 -15.85
C PRO A 320 -5.97 -5.90 -14.82
N HIS A 321 -6.73 -6.90 -15.28
CA HIS A 321 -7.38 -7.89 -14.42
C HIS A 321 -6.41 -9.01 -14.00
N GLY A 322 -5.60 -9.54 -14.92
CA GLY A 322 -4.58 -10.54 -14.64
C GLY A 322 -3.46 -10.00 -13.75
N SER A 323 -3.00 -8.77 -14.00
CA SER A 323 -2.10 -8.04 -13.11
C SER A 323 -2.66 -7.91 -11.70
N ALA A 324 -3.95 -7.52 -11.56
CA ALA A 324 -4.58 -7.40 -10.25
C ALA A 324 -4.74 -8.77 -9.54
N ALA A 325 -5.00 -9.85 -10.27
CA ALA A 325 -5.07 -11.19 -9.71
C ALA A 325 -3.69 -11.70 -9.24
N MET A 326 -2.62 -11.44 -10.00
CA MET A 326 -1.25 -11.79 -9.57
C MET A 326 -0.76 -10.91 -8.40
N GLN A 327 -1.19 -9.65 -8.31
CA GLN A 327 -0.96 -8.81 -7.12
C GLN A 327 -1.65 -9.38 -5.88
N ALA A 328 -2.93 -9.78 -5.99
CA ALA A 328 -3.66 -10.40 -4.90
C ALA A 328 -3.03 -11.73 -4.47
N LEU A 329 -2.56 -12.55 -5.41
CA LEU A 329 -1.85 -13.80 -5.13
C LEU A 329 -0.59 -13.55 -4.28
N ILE A 330 0.21 -12.52 -4.60
CA ILE A 330 1.38 -12.16 -3.78
C ILE A 330 0.93 -11.66 -2.40
N GLN A 331 -0.08 -10.79 -2.36
CA GLN A 331 -0.60 -10.19 -1.13
C GLN A 331 -1.28 -11.20 -0.20
N SER A 332 -1.75 -12.34 -0.72
CA SER A 332 -2.45 -13.37 0.05
C SER A 332 -1.55 -14.44 0.68
N HIS A 333 -0.22 -14.36 0.51
CA HIS A 333 0.70 -15.39 0.98
C HIS A 333 1.56 -14.98 2.19
N GLY A 334 1.34 -13.79 2.76
CA GLY A 334 1.97 -13.33 4.01
C GLY A 334 3.50 -13.57 4.02
N PRO A 335 4.04 -14.44 4.89
CA PRO A 335 5.47 -14.73 4.96
C PRO A 335 6.05 -15.39 3.68
N ASN A 336 5.24 -16.15 2.92
CA ASN A 336 5.68 -16.83 1.70
C ASN A 336 5.71 -15.90 0.47
N ALA A 337 5.22 -14.66 0.60
CA ALA A 337 5.06 -13.73 -0.51
C ALA A 337 6.36 -13.47 -1.30
N SER A 338 7.53 -13.45 -0.64
CA SER A 338 8.84 -13.28 -1.28
C SER A 338 9.19 -14.40 -2.26
N SER A 339 8.95 -15.66 -1.88
CA SER A 339 9.28 -16.83 -2.72
C SER A 339 8.40 -16.86 -3.98
N ILE A 340 7.12 -16.52 -3.80
CA ILE A 340 6.15 -16.44 -4.89
C ILE A 340 6.46 -15.23 -5.80
N ALA A 341 6.74 -14.06 -5.24
CA ALA A 341 7.15 -12.89 -6.02
C ALA A 341 8.42 -13.17 -6.86
N ALA A 342 9.43 -13.82 -6.29
CA ALA A 342 10.64 -14.22 -7.01
C ALA A 342 10.34 -15.17 -8.19
N ARG A 343 9.62 -16.28 -7.95
CA ARG A 343 9.24 -17.23 -9.03
C ARG A 343 8.39 -16.57 -10.12
N LEU A 344 7.48 -15.67 -9.76
CA LEU A 344 6.63 -14.96 -10.72
C LEU A 344 7.45 -14.00 -11.61
N LEU A 345 8.49 -13.34 -11.06
CA LEU A 345 9.40 -12.43 -11.78
C LEU A 345 10.52 -13.15 -12.57
N ALA A 346 10.90 -14.38 -12.18
CA ALA A 346 12.01 -15.12 -12.79
C ALA A 346 11.64 -15.93 -14.04
N GLY A 347 10.43 -16.49 -14.05
CA GLY A 347 10.11 -17.60 -14.97
C GLY A 347 10.21 -18.95 -14.25
N PRO A 348 10.06 -20.07 -14.99
CA PRO A 348 10.46 -21.37 -14.47
C PRO A 348 12.00 -21.43 -14.37
N PRO A 349 12.58 -22.18 -13.41
CA PRO A 349 13.99 -22.54 -13.48
C PRO A 349 14.26 -23.36 -14.75
N LYS A 350 15.50 -23.35 -15.26
CA LYS A 350 15.86 -24.14 -16.44
C LYS A 350 16.05 -25.62 -16.11
N ASP A 351 16.64 -25.88 -14.95
CA ASP A 351 16.89 -27.20 -14.36
C ASP A 351 16.53 -27.18 -12.87
N GLU A 352 16.24 -28.33 -12.26
CA GLU A 352 15.84 -28.41 -10.83
C GLU A 352 16.94 -27.95 -9.84
N ALA A 353 18.20 -27.90 -10.29
CA ALA A 353 19.35 -27.45 -9.52
C ALA A 353 19.66 -25.95 -9.69
N ASP A 354 18.99 -25.26 -10.62
CA ASP A 354 19.31 -23.88 -11.00
C ASP A 354 18.67 -22.85 -10.04
N ALA A 355 19.42 -21.80 -9.72
CA ALA A 355 18.89 -20.69 -8.93
C ALA A 355 17.82 -19.92 -9.73
N VAL A 356 16.73 -19.54 -9.04
CA VAL A 356 15.59 -18.80 -9.60
C VAL A 356 16.04 -17.40 -10.09
N THR A 357 16.44 -17.34 -11.36
CA THR A 357 17.12 -16.18 -11.96
C THR A 357 16.10 -15.19 -12.51
N ILE A 358 16.10 -13.96 -11.98
CA ILE A 358 15.09 -12.94 -12.31
C ILE A 358 15.16 -12.55 -13.80
N ALA A 359 14.02 -12.51 -14.50
CA ALA A 359 13.93 -12.18 -15.92
C ALA A 359 14.08 -10.66 -16.16
N HIS A 360 15.27 -10.11 -15.90
CA HIS A 360 15.54 -8.67 -15.84
C HIS A 360 15.05 -7.88 -17.05
N ALA A 361 15.15 -8.43 -18.27
CA ALA A 361 14.64 -7.80 -19.50
C ALA A 361 13.11 -7.67 -19.53
N ASP A 362 12.38 -8.70 -19.09
CA ASP A 362 10.91 -8.64 -18.96
C ASP A 362 10.49 -7.68 -17.86
N VAL A 363 11.15 -7.73 -16.69
CA VAL A 363 10.86 -6.81 -15.58
C VAL A 363 11.08 -5.36 -15.99
N ARG A 364 12.17 -5.05 -16.70
CA ARG A 364 12.45 -3.70 -17.24
C ARG A 364 11.36 -3.23 -18.21
N ARG A 365 10.83 -4.14 -19.05
CA ARG A 365 9.69 -3.85 -19.96
C ARG A 365 8.39 -3.62 -19.18
N TRP A 366 8.04 -4.53 -18.27
CA TRP A 366 6.81 -4.47 -17.46
C TRP A 366 6.76 -3.23 -16.55
N SER A 367 7.91 -2.78 -16.04
CA SER A 367 8.01 -1.61 -15.17
C SER A 367 7.51 -0.31 -15.81
N ASN A 368 7.46 -0.25 -17.14
CA ASN A 368 6.93 0.89 -17.88
C ASN A 368 5.52 0.66 -18.45
N ASP A 369 4.97 -0.55 -18.40
CA ASP A 369 3.57 -0.76 -18.77
C ASP A 369 2.59 -0.24 -17.71
N LYS A 370 1.39 0.17 -18.12
CA LYS A 370 0.36 0.75 -17.23
C LYS A 370 -0.25 -0.28 -16.25
N ALA A 371 -0.34 -1.54 -16.64
CA ALA A 371 -0.90 -2.62 -15.81
C ALA A 371 0.22 -3.43 -15.12
N ALA A 372 1.27 -3.80 -15.85
CA ALA A 372 2.33 -4.66 -15.35
C ALA A 372 3.23 -3.95 -14.34
N SER A 373 3.39 -2.62 -14.41
CA SER A 373 4.15 -1.86 -13.41
C SER A 373 3.58 -2.01 -12.00
N ARG A 374 2.26 -2.20 -11.84
CA ARG A 374 1.62 -2.43 -10.53
C ARG A 374 1.84 -3.84 -10.00
N PHE A 375 1.94 -4.82 -10.89
CA PHE A 375 2.40 -6.16 -10.54
C PHE A 375 3.88 -6.14 -10.10
N VAL A 376 4.77 -5.48 -10.86
CA VAL A 376 6.19 -5.34 -10.49
C VAL A 376 6.36 -4.55 -9.17
N GLU A 377 5.61 -3.45 -8.98
CA GLU A 377 5.57 -2.67 -7.74
C GLU A 377 5.19 -3.54 -6.53
N CYS A 378 4.18 -4.41 -6.69
CA CYS A 378 3.73 -5.33 -5.65
C CYS A 378 4.74 -6.45 -5.38
N ALA A 379 5.31 -7.04 -6.43
CA ALA A 379 6.28 -8.12 -6.32
C ALA A 379 7.56 -7.64 -5.61
N ILE A 380 8.11 -6.50 -5.99
CA ILE A 380 9.31 -5.94 -5.35
C ILE A 380 9.10 -5.67 -3.86
N ARG A 381 7.92 -5.18 -3.43
CA ARG A 381 7.64 -5.00 -1.99
C ARG A 381 7.44 -6.29 -1.20
N ALA A 382 7.32 -7.43 -1.89
CA ALA A 382 7.26 -8.74 -1.27
C ALA A 382 8.62 -9.46 -1.26
N LEU A 383 9.56 -9.10 -2.14
CA LEU A 383 10.92 -9.64 -2.18
C LEU A 383 11.72 -9.34 -0.90
N ARG A 384 12.82 -10.08 -0.71
CA ARG A 384 13.88 -9.68 0.23
C ARG A 384 14.62 -8.45 -0.29
N SER A 385 15.30 -7.76 0.63
CA SER A 385 16.31 -6.75 0.29
C SER A 385 17.27 -7.26 -0.78
N ASP A 386 17.80 -8.45 -0.59
CA ASP A 386 18.94 -8.99 -1.32
C ASP A 386 18.58 -9.28 -2.79
N ASP A 387 17.34 -9.73 -3.05
CA ASP A 387 16.81 -9.92 -4.40
C ASP A 387 16.63 -8.56 -5.10
N ALA A 388 16.04 -7.58 -4.41
CA ALA A 388 15.79 -6.23 -4.93
C ALA A 388 17.10 -5.43 -5.15
N ASP A 389 18.07 -5.57 -4.26
CA ASP A 389 19.41 -5.01 -4.36
C ASP A 389 20.16 -5.62 -5.56
N THR A 390 20.06 -6.94 -5.77
CA THR A 390 20.62 -7.61 -6.96
C THR A 390 20.04 -7.06 -8.27
N MET A 391 18.72 -6.79 -8.32
CA MET A 391 18.06 -6.20 -9.51
C MET A 391 18.55 -4.78 -9.87
N LEU A 392 19.27 -4.10 -8.96
CA LEU A 392 19.84 -2.77 -9.16
C LEU A 392 21.37 -2.77 -9.29
N ILE A 393 22.07 -3.63 -8.54
CA ILE A 393 23.53 -3.71 -8.53
C ILE A 393 24.05 -4.39 -9.80
N ALA A 394 23.44 -5.50 -10.22
CA ALA A 394 23.95 -6.30 -11.34
C ALA A 394 23.97 -5.49 -12.66
N PRO A 395 25.03 -5.55 -13.48
CA PRO A 395 25.12 -4.78 -14.74
C PRO A 395 24.03 -5.11 -15.77
N ASP A 396 23.55 -6.36 -15.77
CA ASP A 396 22.40 -6.84 -16.55
C ASP A 396 21.06 -6.75 -15.78
N GLY A 397 21.12 -6.30 -14.52
CA GLY A 397 19.99 -6.13 -13.61
C GLY A 397 18.87 -5.24 -14.17
N ALA A 398 17.64 -5.50 -13.75
CA ALA A 398 16.45 -4.86 -14.31
C ALA A 398 16.52 -3.31 -14.28
N PHE A 399 17.14 -2.73 -13.25
CA PHE A 399 17.08 -1.30 -12.93
C PHE A 399 18.41 -0.54 -13.03
N HIS A 400 19.53 -1.24 -13.21
CA HIS A 400 20.86 -0.65 -13.29
C HIS A 400 20.96 0.39 -14.43
N GLY A 401 21.26 1.65 -14.12
CA GLY A 401 21.35 2.73 -15.10
C GLY A 401 20.01 3.11 -15.73
N GLN A 402 18.88 2.83 -15.08
CA GLN A 402 17.51 3.10 -15.57
C GLN A 402 16.65 3.94 -14.61
N LEU A 403 17.13 4.22 -13.39
CA LEU A 403 16.35 4.89 -12.35
C LEU A 403 16.00 6.33 -12.72
N GLU A 404 16.87 7.08 -13.40
CA GLU A 404 16.54 8.43 -13.88
C GLU A 404 15.32 8.40 -14.82
N ALA A 405 15.36 7.53 -15.83
CA ALA A 405 14.31 7.44 -16.83
C ALA A 405 13.00 6.95 -16.20
N MET A 406 13.07 5.93 -15.34
CA MET A 406 11.90 5.39 -14.66
C MET A 406 11.31 6.36 -13.62
N ALA A 407 12.12 7.13 -12.89
CA ALA A 407 11.67 8.13 -11.93
C ALA A 407 10.83 9.24 -12.60
N LYS A 408 11.18 9.59 -13.85
CA LYS A 408 10.46 10.57 -14.67
C LYS A 408 9.25 9.95 -15.42
N HIS A 409 9.13 8.62 -15.45
CA HIS A 409 8.10 7.93 -16.23
C HIS A 409 6.77 7.73 -15.46
N ALA A 410 5.64 7.89 -16.15
CA ALA A 410 4.29 7.86 -15.58
C ALA A 410 3.92 6.54 -14.88
N SER A 411 4.48 5.41 -15.33
CA SER A 411 4.35 4.09 -14.67
C SER A 411 5.58 3.76 -13.81
N GLY A 412 6.79 4.04 -14.32
CA GLY A 412 8.06 3.60 -13.73
C GLY A 412 8.34 4.20 -12.35
N ASN A 413 7.84 5.39 -12.06
CA ASN A 413 8.04 6.08 -10.78
C ASN A 413 7.53 5.26 -9.57
N PHE A 414 6.50 4.42 -9.76
CA PHE A 414 5.96 3.57 -8.71
C PHE A 414 6.88 2.37 -8.42
N VAL A 415 7.49 1.81 -9.47
CA VAL A 415 8.49 0.75 -9.36
C VAL A 415 9.76 1.27 -8.67
N VAL A 416 10.23 2.47 -9.02
CA VAL A 416 11.36 3.12 -8.31
C VAL A 416 11.04 3.33 -6.82
N GLN A 417 9.82 3.74 -6.48
CA GLN A 417 9.39 3.86 -5.07
C GLN A 417 9.28 2.51 -4.35
N ALA A 418 8.97 1.40 -5.04
CA ALA A 418 8.98 0.06 -4.44
C ALA A 418 10.41 -0.46 -4.22
N LEU A 419 11.28 -0.31 -5.22
CA LEU A 419 12.69 -0.69 -5.17
C LEU A 419 13.40 0.02 -4.01
N LEU A 420 13.33 1.35 -3.97
CA LEU A 420 13.92 2.16 -2.88
C LEU A 420 13.27 1.93 -1.51
N ALA A 421 12.09 1.30 -1.43
CA ALA A 421 11.49 0.90 -0.16
C ALA A 421 11.98 -0.48 0.33
N THR A 422 12.46 -1.33 -0.58
CA THR A 422 12.88 -2.72 -0.30
C THR A 422 14.40 -2.84 -0.15
N CYS A 423 15.16 -2.11 -0.96
CA CYS A 423 16.62 -2.09 -0.95
C CYS A 423 17.22 -1.79 0.44
N ALA A 424 18.36 -2.41 0.75
CA ALA A 424 19.09 -2.23 2.01
C ALA A 424 20.61 -2.25 1.87
N ALA A 425 21.17 -2.84 0.80
CA ALA A 425 22.61 -2.90 0.58
C ALA A 425 23.25 -1.50 0.43
N PRO A 426 24.43 -1.25 1.04
CA PRO A 426 25.19 -0.02 0.83
C PRO A 426 25.40 0.33 -0.64
N GLU A 427 25.82 -0.63 -1.45
CA GLU A 427 26.13 -0.48 -2.88
C GLU A 427 24.90 -0.11 -3.72
N ALA A 428 23.76 -0.76 -3.50
CA ALA A 428 22.48 -0.40 -4.11
C ALA A 428 22.08 1.06 -3.79
N VAL A 429 22.38 1.53 -2.57
CA VAL A 429 22.14 2.93 -2.19
C VAL A 429 23.14 3.90 -2.82
N GLU A 430 24.38 3.48 -3.08
CA GLU A 430 25.33 4.32 -3.83
C GLU A 430 24.89 4.48 -5.30
N ILE A 431 24.54 3.39 -5.98
CA ILE A 431 23.99 3.41 -7.36
C ILE A 431 22.71 4.25 -7.42
N ALA A 432 21.74 3.98 -6.54
CA ALA A 432 20.51 4.76 -6.45
C ALA A 432 20.76 6.26 -6.20
N SER A 433 21.74 6.61 -5.36
CA SER A 433 22.11 8.00 -5.14
C SER A 433 22.72 8.65 -6.38
N ALA A 434 23.59 7.93 -7.11
CA ALA A 434 24.27 8.43 -8.29
C ALA A 434 23.30 8.77 -9.43
N GLU A 435 22.24 7.98 -9.62
CA GLU A 435 21.21 8.24 -10.64
C GLU A 435 20.17 9.28 -10.20
N ILE A 436 19.75 9.30 -8.93
CA ILE A 436 18.60 10.10 -8.49
C ILE A 436 19.00 11.48 -7.96
N VAL A 437 20.18 11.63 -7.34
CA VAL A 437 20.63 12.94 -6.81
C VAL A 437 20.79 14.01 -7.90
N PRO A 438 21.40 13.75 -9.07
CA PRO A 438 21.54 14.77 -10.12
C PRO A 438 20.21 15.35 -10.62
N ILE A 439 19.14 14.53 -10.60
CA ILE A 439 17.81 14.93 -11.06
C ILE A 439 16.90 15.44 -9.94
N ALA A 440 17.34 15.46 -8.68
CA ALA A 440 16.51 15.74 -7.50
C ALA A 440 15.72 17.05 -7.60
N ALA A 441 16.29 18.12 -8.16
CA ALA A 441 15.58 19.38 -8.37
C ALA A 441 14.44 19.28 -9.40
N SER A 442 14.66 18.52 -10.49
CA SER A 442 13.64 18.27 -11.52
C SER A 442 12.56 17.28 -11.07
N LEU A 443 12.88 16.40 -10.12
CA LEU A 443 11.90 15.53 -9.46
C LEU A 443 11.09 16.30 -8.42
N LEU A 444 11.73 17.07 -7.54
CA LEU A 444 11.04 17.74 -6.42
C LEU A 444 10.13 18.88 -6.85
N PHE A 445 10.44 19.59 -7.94
CA PHE A 445 9.71 20.80 -8.33
C PHE A 445 9.39 20.90 -9.82
N ARG A 446 8.14 21.27 -10.12
CA ARG A 446 7.63 21.51 -11.48
C ARG A 446 7.36 22.99 -11.73
N ASN A 447 6.91 23.31 -12.96
CA ASN A 447 6.51 24.65 -13.39
C ASN A 447 7.60 25.73 -13.15
N GLY A 448 8.87 25.37 -13.40
CA GLY A 448 10.03 26.26 -13.20
C GLY A 448 10.40 26.45 -11.72
N GLY A 449 10.18 25.44 -10.89
CA GLY A 449 10.41 25.52 -9.44
C GLY A 449 9.25 26.11 -8.64
N LYS A 450 8.07 26.35 -9.24
CA LYS A 450 6.93 27.01 -8.57
C LYS A 450 6.17 26.09 -7.61
N GLU A 451 6.01 24.82 -7.99
CA GLU A 451 5.18 23.85 -7.28
C GLU A 451 5.99 22.62 -6.89
N VAL A 452 5.68 22.04 -5.73
CA VAL A 452 6.21 20.73 -5.32
C VAL A 452 5.54 19.63 -6.16
N ASP A 453 6.33 18.71 -6.68
CA ASP A 453 5.82 17.48 -7.27
C ASP A 453 5.63 16.39 -6.21
N THR A 454 4.45 15.79 -6.19
CA THR A 454 4.02 14.81 -5.20
C THR A 454 4.55 13.40 -5.45
N VAL A 455 5.04 13.10 -6.66
CA VAL A 455 5.67 11.84 -7.04
C VAL A 455 7.17 11.91 -6.77
N GLY A 456 7.83 12.97 -7.24
CA GLY A 456 9.26 13.18 -6.99
C GLY A 456 9.60 13.34 -5.51
N ALA A 457 8.77 14.03 -4.73
CA ALA A 457 8.92 14.07 -3.27
C ALA A 457 8.82 12.69 -2.61
N ARG A 458 8.08 11.74 -3.20
CA ARG A 458 8.00 10.34 -2.71
C ARG A 458 9.20 9.50 -3.14
N ILE A 459 9.75 9.71 -4.33
CA ILE A 459 11.01 9.09 -4.76
C ILE A 459 12.15 9.55 -3.84
N MET A 460 12.29 10.86 -3.63
CA MET A 460 13.30 11.41 -2.71
C MET A 460 13.09 10.93 -1.27
N ARG A 461 11.84 10.79 -0.80
CA ARG A 461 11.55 10.19 0.50
C ARG A 461 11.99 8.72 0.56
N ALA A 462 11.66 7.91 -0.44
CA ALA A 462 12.06 6.51 -0.48
C ALA A 462 13.59 6.37 -0.48
N LEU A 463 14.31 7.23 -1.20
CA LEU A 463 15.78 7.28 -1.17
C LEU A 463 16.33 7.68 0.21
N VAL A 464 15.73 8.68 0.89
CA VAL A 464 16.10 9.07 2.26
C VAL A 464 15.84 7.93 3.26
N ASP A 465 14.70 7.23 3.15
CA ASP A 465 14.38 6.06 3.97
C ASP A 465 15.37 4.90 3.69
N CYS A 466 15.81 4.75 2.43
CA CYS A 466 16.80 3.74 2.01
C CYS A 466 18.20 4.02 2.58
N CYS A 467 18.69 5.27 2.47
CA CYS A 467 19.89 5.75 3.16
C CYS A 467 19.76 5.60 4.69
N GLY A 468 18.53 5.66 5.20
CA GLY A 468 18.18 5.33 6.58
C GLY A 468 18.56 3.91 6.95
N ARG A 469 18.10 2.92 6.19
CA ARG A 469 18.33 1.49 6.43
C ARG A 469 19.79 1.07 6.20
N SER A 470 20.39 1.43 5.07
CA SER A 470 21.75 0.98 4.69
C SER A 470 22.90 1.66 5.44
N ALA A 471 22.59 2.75 6.15
CA ALA A 471 23.53 3.73 6.70
C ALA A 471 24.34 4.57 5.70
N THR A 472 24.20 4.30 4.40
CA THR A 472 24.99 4.89 3.31
C THR A 472 24.37 6.19 2.78
N LYS A 473 25.20 7.08 2.20
CA LYS A 473 24.83 8.33 1.49
C LYS A 473 23.94 9.37 2.20
N ARG A 474 23.44 9.12 3.42
CA ARG A 474 22.55 9.99 4.22
C ARG A 474 22.82 11.50 4.08
N ARG A 475 24.06 11.96 4.34
CA ARG A 475 24.44 13.38 4.30
C ARG A 475 24.33 14.01 2.90
N GLU A 476 24.57 13.22 1.86
CA GLU A 476 24.62 13.65 0.47
C GLU A 476 23.20 13.85 -0.08
N VAL A 477 22.33 12.85 0.09
CA VAL A 477 20.91 12.92 -0.34
C VAL A 477 20.16 14.03 0.40
N LEU A 478 20.36 14.17 1.71
CA LEU A 478 19.70 15.24 2.48
C LEU A 478 20.16 16.64 2.07
N ARG A 479 21.46 16.80 1.78
CA ARG A 479 21.99 18.04 1.20
C ARG A 479 21.33 18.34 -0.15
N ALA A 480 21.27 17.36 -1.05
CA ALA A 480 20.68 17.55 -2.37
C ALA A 480 19.20 17.98 -2.33
N VAL A 481 18.41 17.45 -1.39
CA VAL A 481 17.02 17.90 -1.17
C VAL A 481 16.96 19.36 -0.69
N VAL A 482 17.85 19.76 0.22
CA VAL A 482 17.93 21.15 0.73
C VAL A 482 18.39 22.10 -0.38
N GLU A 483 19.45 21.79 -1.10
CA GLU A 483 20.02 22.60 -2.19
C GLU A 483 19.03 22.75 -3.36
N ALA A 484 18.34 21.67 -3.75
CA ALA A 484 17.28 21.71 -4.76
C ALA A 484 16.14 22.67 -4.36
N ALA A 485 15.73 22.63 -3.08
CA ALA A 485 14.65 23.46 -2.57
C ALA A 485 15.06 24.93 -2.38
N ALA A 486 16.31 25.18 -1.95
CA ALA A 486 16.90 26.50 -1.84
C ALA A 486 17.10 27.17 -3.22
N ALA A 487 17.52 26.40 -4.23
CA ALA A 487 17.58 26.87 -5.61
C ALA A 487 16.18 27.22 -6.18
N ALA A 488 15.18 26.37 -5.91
CA ALA A 488 13.79 26.59 -6.30
C ALA A 488 13.11 27.76 -5.53
N ALA A 489 13.67 28.21 -4.41
CA ALA A 489 13.29 29.46 -3.75
C ALA A 489 14.02 30.68 -4.34
N SER A 490 15.34 30.56 -4.51
CA SER A 490 16.23 31.64 -4.96
C SER A 490 15.93 32.11 -6.39
N SER A 491 15.35 31.25 -7.24
CA SER A 491 14.86 31.63 -8.58
C SER A 491 13.77 32.71 -8.55
N ALA A 492 13.12 32.97 -7.41
CA ALA A 492 12.16 34.06 -7.22
C ALA A 492 12.79 35.38 -6.72
N SER A 493 14.06 35.39 -6.29
CA SER A 493 14.69 36.56 -5.66
C SER A 493 16.18 36.71 -6.01
N LYS A 494 16.50 37.65 -6.93
CA LYS A 494 17.88 38.12 -7.15
C LYS A 494 18.35 39.01 -5.99
N GLY A 495 18.71 38.39 -4.86
CA GLY A 495 19.33 39.02 -3.69
C GLY A 495 20.85 38.81 -3.65
N LYS A 496 21.57 39.61 -2.85
CA LYS A 496 23.04 39.56 -2.75
C LYS A 496 23.54 38.42 -1.84
N SER A 497 24.78 38.03 -2.09
CA SER A 497 25.62 37.15 -1.26
C SER A 497 25.50 37.44 0.24
N GLY A 498 25.09 36.42 1.01
CA GLY A 498 25.26 36.39 2.46
C GLY A 498 26.65 35.88 2.86
N ASP A 499 26.90 35.86 4.17
CA ASP A 499 28.11 35.27 4.76
C ASP A 499 28.09 33.74 4.68
N GLU A 500 29.22 33.12 4.31
CA GLU A 500 29.33 31.68 4.06
C GLU A 500 28.96 30.83 5.29
N SER A 501 29.17 31.36 6.51
CA SER A 501 28.80 30.70 7.76
C SER A 501 27.28 30.49 7.91
N SER A 502 26.50 31.40 7.33
CA SER A 502 25.05 31.52 7.54
C SER A 502 24.23 30.86 6.42
N GLN A 503 24.81 30.71 5.22
CA GLN A 503 24.16 30.10 4.07
C GLN A 503 23.45 28.76 4.39
N PRO A 504 24.04 27.80 5.14
CA PRO A 504 23.38 26.52 5.40
C PRO A 504 22.14 26.59 6.31
N GLN A 505 21.90 27.71 7.00
CA GLN A 505 20.62 27.96 7.69
C GLN A 505 19.60 28.63 6.76
N ALA A 506 20.03 29.53 5.87
CA ALA A 506 19.17 30.14 4.87
C ALA A 506 18.64 29.08 3.88
N ASP A 507 19.48 28.13 3.46
CA ASP A 507 19.06 27.01 2.61
C ASP A 507 18.03 26.12 3.32
N ALA A 508 18.21 25.87 4.62
CA ALA A 508 17.27 25.10 5.44
C ALA A 508 15.96 25.85 5.74
N ASP A 509 15.99 27.19 5.81
CA ASP A 509 14.80 28.03 5.90
C ASP A 509 13.99 27.97 4.59
N ALA A 510 14.66 28.25 3.46
CA ALA A 510 14.11 28.13 2.13
C ALA A 510 13.53 26.73 1.86
N ALA A 511 14.25 25.66 2.24
CA ALA A 511 13.83 24.29 1.98
C ALA A 511 12.52 23.92 2.67
N VAL A 512 12.35 24.24 3.96
CA VAL A 512 11.09 23.95 4.67
C VAL A 512 9.94 24.78 4.10
N ARG A 513 10.14 26.10 3.91
CA ARG A 513 9.09 26.96 3.32
C ARG A 513 8.65 26.44 1.95
N LYS A 514 9.61 26.05 1.11
CA LYS A 514 9.37 25.53 -0.24
C LYS A 514 8.64 24.17 -0.24
N LEU A 515 9.07 23.24 0.62
CA LEU A 515 8.46 21.91 0.73
C LEU A 515 7.04 21.96 1.35
N LEU A 516 6.78 22.88 2.28
CA LEU A 516 5.43 23.18 2.77
C LEU A 516 4.55 23.93 1.75
N GLY A 517 5.10 24.36 0.61
CA GLY A 517 4.40 25.12 -0.42
C GLY A 517 4.01 26.54 0.02
N MET A 518 4.75 27.14 0.97
CA MET A 518 4.41 28.44 1.54
C MET A 518 4.50 29.56 0.50
N MET A 519 3.52 30.47 0.57
CA MET A 519 3.44 31.69 -0.24
C MET A 519 4.40 32.76 0.29
N PRO A 520 4.79 33.78 -0.52
CA PRO A 520 5.76 34.83 -0.12
C PRO A 520 5.37 35.74 1.06
N ASN A 521 4.23 35.49 1.71
CA ASN A 521 3.71 36.19 2.88
C ASN A 521 3.51 35.23 4.07
N ASP A 522 4.27 34.14 4.12
CA ASP A 522 4.29 33.08 5.13
C ASP A 522 2.94 32.39 5.40
N ARG A 523 2.01 32.51 4.44
CA ARG A 523 0.77 31.74 4.40
C ARG A 523 1.01 30.38 3.77
N LEU A 524 0.42 29.36 4.39
CA LEU A 524 0.33 28.01 3.83
C LEU A 524 -0.70 27.98 2.68
N PRO A 525 -0.60 27.01 1.76
CA PRO A 525 -1.67 26.69 0.82
C PRO A 525 -2.87 26.05 1.53
N ASP A 526 -4.03 26.03 0.86
CA ASP A 526 -5.28 25.44 1.40
C ASP A 526 -5.18 23.94 1.72
N ARG A 527 -4.19 23.24 1.15
CA ARG A 527 -3.78 21.87 1.48
C ARG A 527 -2.26 21.76 1.40
N ILE A 528 -1.61 21.33 2.48
CA ILE A 528 -0.14 21.18 2.50
C ILE A 528 0.25 19.92 1.71
N PRO A 529 1.31 19.91 0.88
CA PRO A 529 1.68 18.73 0.08
C PRO A 529 2.05 17.50 0.95
N PRO A 530 1.26 16.41 0.96
CA PRO A 530 1.44 15.33 1.93
C PRO A 530 2.76 14.56 1.75
N ALA A 531 3.17 14.38 0.50
CA ALA A 531 4.45 13.79 0.13
C ALA A 531 5.65 14.59 0.68
N ALA A 532 5.55 15.92 0.73
CA ALA A 532 6.62 16.79 1.18
C ALA A 532 6.70 16.86 2.71
N CYS A 533 5.56 16.85 3.41
CA CYS A 533 5.52 16.66 4.86
C CYS A 533 6.10 15.31 5.28
N ALA A 534 5.79 14.24 4.54
CA ALA A 534 6.38 12.92 4.78
C ALA A 534 7.89 12.87 4.47
N LEU A 535 8.35 13.57 3.42
CA LEU A 535 9.78 13.74 3.15
C LEU A 535 10.48 14.48 4.30
N LEU A 536 9.95 15.62 4.75
CA LEU A 536 10.47 16.37 5.89
C LEU A 536 10.52 15.48 7.17
N ALA A 537 9.47 14.72 7.45
CA ALA A 537 9.43 13.79 8.58
C ALA A 537 10.55 12.73 8.50
N SER A 538 10.79 12.16 7.31
CA SER A 538 11.94 11.26 7.09
C SER A 538 13.28 11.99 7.27
N MET A 539 13.46 13.21 6.74
CA MET A 539 14.72 13.97 6.85
C MET A 539 15.12 14.29 8.30
N LEU A 540 14.14 14.44 9.20
CA LEU A 540 14.35 14.75 10.61
C LEU A 540 14.95 13.58 11.42
N CYS A 541 14.93 12.34 10.91
CA CYS A 541 15.51 11.16 11.56
C CYS A 541 17.04 11.01 11.38
N TYR A 542 17.70 11.92 10.67
CA TYR A 542 19.08 11.75 10.17
C TYR A 542 19.99 12.96 10.53
N PRO A 543 21.27 13.03 10.10
CA PRO A 543 22.36 13.59 10.92
C PRO A 543 22.10 14.98 11.51
N PRO A 544 22.49 15.20 12.79
CA PRO A 544 22.01 16.30 13.63
C PRO A 544 22.20 17.68 13.01
N ASN A 545 23.29 17.88 12.26
CA ASN A 545 23.60 19.16 11.62
C ASN A 545 22.61 19.60 10.53
N ILE A 546 21.79 18.70 9.98
CA ILE A 546 20.72 19.03 9.03
C ILE A 546 19.37 19.03 9.76
N ALA A 547 19.06 17.97 10.51
CA ALA A 547 17.80 17.86 11.26
C ALA A 547 17.60 19.04 12.23
N ASN A 548 18.65 19.46 12.97
CA ASN A 548 18.56 20.63 13.87
C ASN A 548 18.29 21.94 13.13
N ARG A 549 18.77 22.10 11.89
CA ARG A 549 18.52 23.31 11.08
C ARG A 549 17.07 23.35 10.58
N LEU A 550 16.56 22.21 10.10
CA LEU A 550 15.15 22.05 9.72
C LEU A 550 14.21 22.26 10.93
N MET A 551 14.54 21.68 12.09
CA MET A 551 13.81 21.91 13.34
C MET A 551 13.85 23.37 13.78
N THR A 552 15.00 24.05 13.64
CA THR A 552 15.12 25.49 13.93
C THR A 552 14.25 26.32 13.00
N THR A 553 14.16 25.97 11.71
CA THR A 553 13.21 26.61 10.79
C THR A 553 11.75 26.40 11.23
N VAL A 554 11.35 25.17 11.57
CA VAL A 554 9.97 24.92 12.06
C VAL A 554 9.70 25.69 13.35
N ALA A 555 10.72 25.90 14.20
CA ALA A 555 10.63 26.70 15.43
C ALA A 555 10.56 28.22 15.17
N ALA A 556 10.85 28.67 13.95
CA ALA A 556 10.79 30.06 13.52
C ALA A 556 9.50 30.38 12.73
N LEU A 557 8.66 29.39 12.42
CA LEU A 557 7.38 29.61 11.75
C LEU A 557 6.41 30.41 12.66
N PRO A 558 5.61 31.34 12.11
CA PRO A 558 4.62 32.08 12.88
C PRO A 558 3.63 31.17 13.64
N ALA A 559 3.22 31.57 14.84
CA ALA A 559 2.35 30.75 15.69
C ALA A 559 1.01 30.39 15.02
N ASN A 560 0.43 31.31 14.25
CA ASN A 560 -0.76 31.06 13.43
C ASN A 560 -0.49 30.06 12.30
N THR A 561 0.72 30.04 11.73
CA THR A 561 1.16 29.07 10.72
C THR A 561 1.31 27.67 11.36
N ILE A 562 1.90 27.56 12.56
CA ILE A 562 1.98 26.29 13.31
C ILE A 562 0.58 25.75 13.66
N VAL A 563 -0.35 26.61 14.12
CA VAL A 563 -1.74 26.22 14.40
C VAL A 563 -2.52 25.84 13.14
N ALA A 564 -2.19 26.42 11.98
CA ALA A 564 -2.75 26.02 10.69
C ALA A 564 -2.20 24.67 10.23
N MET A 565 -0.88 24.43 10.32
CA MET A 565 -0.27 23.11 10.06
C MET A 565 -0.92 22.02 10.91
N ALA A 566 -1.15 22.27 12.19
CA ALA A 566 -1.78 21.30 13.09
C ALA A 566 -3.25 20.97 12.75
N LYS A 567 -3.92 21.78 11.92
CA LYS A 567 -5.29 21.53 11.41
C LYS A 567 -5.31 20.88 10.03
N ASP A 568 -4.26 21.05 9.23
CA ASP A 568 -4.05 20.28 7.99
C ASP A 568 -3.62 18.84 8.31
N ASN A 569 -4.03 17.86 7.50
CA ASN A 569 -3.78 16.44 7.76
C ASN A 569 -2.31 16.02 7.55
N ALA A 570 -1.59 16.68 6.64
CA ALA A 570 -0.17 16.46 6.40
C ALA A 570 0.69 17.26 7.38
N GLY A 571 0.31 18.51 7.66
CA GLY A 571 0.93 19.34 8.68
C GLY A 571 0.84 18.73 10.08
N SER A 572 -0.30 18.14 10.45
CA SER A 572 -0.47 17.46 11.73
C SER A 572 0.45 16.24 11.86
N ALA A 573 0.59 15.44 10.80
CA ALA A 573 1.47 14.27 10.81
C ALA A 573 2.96 14.66 10.97
N LEU A 574 3.41 15.75 10.34
CA LEU A 574 4.76 16.28 10.53
C LEU A 574 4.99 16.80 11.95
N LEU A 575 4.01 17.51 12.53
CA LEU A 575 4.09 18.01 13.90
C LEU A 575 4.02 16.88 14.95
N GLU A 576 3.25 15.82 14.71
CA GLU A 576 3.26 14.60 15.53
C GLU A 576 4.64 13.92 15.50
N CYS A 577 5.27 13.78 14.32
CA CYS A 577 6.61 13.21 14.17
C CYS A 577 7.70 14.03 14.88
N LEU A 578 7.53 15.34 14.97
CA LEU A 578 8.41 16.24 15.72
C LEU A 578 8.18 16.12 17.23
N LEU A 579 6.92 16.22 17.69
CA LEU A 579 6.56 16.17 19.11
C LEU A 579 6.84 14.81 19.76
N ASP A 580 6.70 13.74 18.99
CA ASP A 580 6.84 12.36 19.41
C ASP A 580 7.61 11.56 18.34
N PRO A 581 8.96 11.55 18.39
CA PRO A 581 9.79 10.81 17.45
C PRO A 581 9.57 9.29 17.45
N SER A 582 8.78 8.71 18.38
CA SER A 582 8.36 7.31 18.25
C SER A 582 7.45 7.10 17.02
N ARG A 583 6.68 8.13 16.64
CA ARG A 583 5.70 8.10 15.54
C ARG A 583 6.32 8.14 14.13
N THR A 584 7.63 8.37 14.00
CA THR A 584 8.27 8.29 12.68
C THR A 584 8.27 6.84 12.19
N PRO A 585 8.05 6.58 10.88
CA PRO A 585 7.83 5.23 10.34
C PRO A 585 8.93 4.24 10.75
N ALA A 586 8.57 2.98 11.01
CA ALA A 586 9.55 1.93 11.35
C ALA A 586 10.59 1.70 10.22
N SER A 587 10.30 2.10 8.99
CA SER A 587 11.24 2.13 7.85
C SER A 587 12.33 3.22 7.95
N THR A 588 12.27 4.12 8.94
CA THR A 588 13.19 5.25 9.10
C THR A 588 14.23 5.04 10.22
N GLY A 589 15.31 4.33 9.87
CA GLY A 589 16.53 4.19 10.68
C GLY A 589 16.37 3.35 11.95
N THR A 590 17.47 3.18 12.70
CA THR A 590 17.40 2.59 14.04
C THR A 590 16.82 3.60 15.04
N PRO A 591 16.15 3.17 16.13
CA PRO A 591 15.56 4.08 17.11
C PRO A 591 16.59 5.06 17.72
N GLU A 592 17.83 4.62 17.88
CA GLU A 592 18.97 5.39 18.41
C GLU A 592 19.29 6.67 17.61
N MET A 593 18.95 6.69 16.32
CA MET A 593 19.25 7.80 15.43
C MET A 593 18.24 8.95 15.54
N ARG A 594 17.05 8.67 16.08
CA ARG A 594 15.93 9.61 16.18
C ARG A 594 16.29 10.72 17.15
N GLN A 595 16.52 11.93 16.63
CA GLN A 595 17.03 13.03 17.44
C GLN A 595 15.99 13.52 18.47
N PRO A 596 16.37 13.76 19.73
CA PRO A 596 15.47 14.32 20.72
C PRO A 596 15.10 15.76 20.36
N LEU A 597 13.81 16.09 20.47
CA LEU A 597 13.28 17.39 20.08
C LEU A 597 13.98 18.55 20.83
N PRO A 598 14.55 19.55 20.14
CA PRO A 598 15.18 20.68 20.79
C PRO A 598 14.20 21.44 21.70
N LYS A 599 14.63 21.73 22.94
CA LYS A 599 13.82 22.41 23.97
C LYS A 599 13.19 23.73 23.48
N ALA A 600 13.87 24.44 22.58
CA ALA A 600 13.37 25.67 21.96
C ALA A 600 12.19 25.40 21.00
N LEU A 601 12.31 24.43 20.09
CA LEU A 601 11.21 24.05 19.18
C LEU A 601 10.00 23.54 19.97
N TYR A 602 10.22 22.67 20.97
CA TYR A 602 9.16 22.19 21.84
C TYR A 602 8.44 23.34 22.56
N ARG A 603 9.19 24.34 23.04
CA ARG A 603 8.63 25.57 23.62
C ARG A 603 7.79 26.36 22.60
N THR A 604 8.31 26.66 21.40
CA THR A 604 7.54 27.40 20.39
C THR A 604 6.24 26.68 20.02
N ILE A 605 6.28 25.35 19.83
CA ILE A 605 5.08 24.58 19.54
C ILE A 605 4.05 24.69 20.68
N SER A 606 4.49 24.53 21.94
CA SER A 606 3.61 24.66 23.11
C SER A 606 3.02 26.07 23.24
N GLU A 607 3.82 27.12 23.04
CA GLU A 607 3.36 28.51 23.10
C GLU A 607 2.39 28.84 21.95
N ALA A 608 2.66 28.38 20.73
CA ALA A 608 1.77 28.55 19.57
C ALA A 608 0.43 27.82 19.74
N MET A 609 0.42 26.65 20.37
CA MET A 609 -0.79 25.84 20.59
C MET A 609 -1.57 26.23 21.85
N SER A 610 -1.15 27.25 22.60
CA SER A 610 -1.70 27.64 23.90
C SER A 610 -3.09 28.32 23.86
N GLY A 611 -3.81 28.25 24.99
CA GLY A 611 -5.01 29.05 25.24
C GLY A 611 -6.16 28.78 24.26
N GLY A 612 -6.62 29.81 23.54
CA GLY A 612 -7.69 29.67 22.54
C GLY A 612 -7.34 28.72 21.39
N ALA A 613 -6.04 28.54 21.09
CA ALA A 613 -5.59 27.57 20.10
C ALA A 613 -5.81 26.12 20.59
N CYS A 614 -5.66 25.82 21.88
CA CYS A 614 -5.92 24.47 22.44
C CYS A 614 -7.34 24.02 22.08
N VAL A 615 -8.34 24.87 22.30
CA VAL A 615 -9.75 24.54 22.03
C VAL A 615 -10.01 24.37 20.53
N ALA A 616 -9.44 25.23 19.70
CA ALA A 616 -9.59 25.16 18.25
C ALA A 616 -8.86 23.96 17.62
N LEU A 617 -7.86 23.39 18.30
CA LEU A 617 -7.20 22.12 17.92
C LEU A 617 -7.97 20.92 18.46
N ALA A 618 -8.43 20.96 19.73
CA ALA A 618 -9.27 19.94 20.36
C ALA A 618 -10.54 19.60 19.57
N MET A 619 -11.12 20.59 18.88
CA MET A 619 -12.30 20.40 18.03
C MET A 619 -11.97 19.90 16.61
N SER A 620 -10.71 19.91 16.19
CA SER A 620 -10.25 19.44 14.87
C SER A 620 -9.82 17.96 14.93
N PRO A 621 -10.18 17.10 13.94
CA PRO A 621 -9.74 15.70 13.93
C PRO A 621 -8.21 15.56 13.92
N SER A 622 -7.54 16.27 13.01
CA SER A 622 -6.08 16.42 12.92
C SER A 622 -5.50 17.11 14.15
N GLY A 623 -6.05 18.27 14.53
CA GLY A 623 -5.55 19.07 15.66
C GLY A 623 -5.57 18.34 16.99
N SER A 624 -6.58 17.49 17.23
CA SER A 624 -6.70 16.71 18.46
C SER A 624 -5.54 15.71 18.65
N ARG A 625 -4.98 15.18 17.55
CA ARG A 625 -3.83 14.26 17.56
C ARG A 625 -2.53 14.97 17.91
N VAL A 626 -2.32 16.18 17.38
CA VAL A 626 -1.14 17.01 17.69
C VAL A 626 -1.19 17.49 19.14
N LEU A 627 -2.37 17.87 19.63
CA LEU A 627 -2.59 18.26 21.02
C LEU A 627 -2.41 17.07 21.98
N GLU A 628 -2.80 15.87 21.58
CA GLU A 628 -2.49 14.63 22.31
C GLU A 628 -0.98 14.38 22.36
N ALA A 629 -0.26 14.47 21.23
CA ALA A 629 1.19 14.27 21.21
C ALA A 629 1.91 15.26 22.14
N LEU A 630 1.55 16.55 22.08
CA LEU A 630 2.06 17.60 22.96
C LEU A 630 1.78 17.31 24.46
N TYR A 631 0.63 16.74 24.78
CA TYR A 631 0.28 16.33 26.14
C TYR A 631 1.05 15.09 26.61
N VAL A 632 1.22 14.09 25.74
CA VAL A 632 1.88 12.82 26.06
C VAL A 632 3.39 13.00 26.24
N THR A 633 4.07 13.77 25.38
CA THR A 633 5.51 14.03 25.52
C THR A 633 5.83 15.25 26.40
N GLY A 634 4.80 15.99 26.80
CA GLY A 634 4.93 17.19 27.63
C GLY A 634 5.09 16.93 29.12
N LYS A 635 5.78 17.87 29.79
CA LYS A 635 5.90 17.88 31.26
C LYS A 635 4.65 18.46 31.92
N LEU A 636 4.46 18.16 33.20
CA LEU A 636 3.32 18.55 34.02
C LEU A 636 2.80 20.00 33.81
N PRO A 637 3.60 21.07 33.69
CA PRO A 637 3.08 22.42 33.46
C PRO A 637 2.30 22.57 32.14
N ILE A 638 2.72 21.86 31.08
CA ILE A 638 2.08 21.91 29.76
C ILE A 638 0.90 20.94 29.70
N GLN A 639 1.03 19.77 30.35
CA GLN A 639 -0.11 18.88 30.57
C GLN A 639 -1.26 19.60 31.29
N GLU A 640 -0.94 20.35 32.34
CA GLU A 640 -1.89 21.15 33.11
C GLU A 640 -2.47 22.30 32.27
N GLN A 641 -1.63 23.03 31.53
CA GLN A 641 -2.07 24.11 30.64
C GLN A 641 -3.06 23.63 29.55
N VAL A 642 -2.78 22.48 28.92
CA VAL A 642 -3.65 21.86 27.92
C VAL A 642 -4.97 21.41 28.54
N VAL A 643 -4.92 20.75 29.70
CA VAL A 643 -6.13 20.26 30.39
C VAL A 643 -6.99 21.41 30.92
N ASP A 644 -6.39 22.46 31.47
CA ASP A 644 -7.11 23.67 31.89
C ASP A 644 -7.83 24.32 30.70
N ALA A 645 -7.13 24.59 29.60
CA ALA A 645 -7.71 25.20 28.41
C ALA A 645 -8.85 24.35 27.79
N VAL A 646 -8.68 23.02 27.73
CA VAL A 646 -9.72 22.11 27.25
C VAL A 646 -10.89 21.98 28.24
N SER A 647 -10.65 22.05 29.55
CA SER A 647 -11.70 21.97 30.58
C SER A 647 -12.71 23.12 30.48
N ARG A 648 -12.22 24.34 30.21
CA ARG A 648 -13.04 25.55 29.97
C ARG A 648 -13.98 25.40 28.77
N ALA A 649 -13.69 24.49 27.85
CA ALA A 649 -14.48 24.21 26.64
C ALA A 649 -15.07 22.78 26.61
N ARG A 650 -15.09 22.05 27.73
CA ARG A 650 -15.49 20.62 27.83
C ARG A 650 -16.79 20.30 27.08
N VAL A 651 -17.82 21.15 27.18
CA VAL A 651 -19.13 20.96 26.51
C VAL A 651 -19.04 21.10 24.99
N GLN A 652 -18.19 21.99 24.47
CA GLN A 652 -18.01 22.20 23.04
C GLN A 652 -17.18 21.08 22.42
N VAL A 653 -16.07 20.72 23.06
CA VAL A 653 -15.19 19.61 22.66
C VAL A 653 -15.94 18.27 22.71
N GLY A 654 -16.77 18.04 23.74
CA GLY A 654 -17.54 16.82 23.93
C GLY A 654 -18.63 16.53 22.88
N ARG A 655 -18.94 17.47 21.98
CA ARG A 655 -19.85 17.20 20.85
C ARG A 655 -19.20 16.27 19.82
N ALA A 656 -17.90 16.44 19.57
CA ALA A 656 -17.16 15.68 18.57
C ALA A 656 -16.76 14.26 19.07
N PRO A 657 -16.70 13.23 18.20
CA PRO A 657 -16.23 11.90 18.60
C PRO A 657 -14.77 11.87 19.06
N HIS A 658 -13.86 12.50 18.31
CA HIS A 658 -12.45 12.67 18.70
C HIS A 658 -12.30 13.49 19.97
N GLY A 659 -13.09 14.55 20.12
CA GLY A 659 -13.16 15.35 21.35
C GLY A 659 -13.54 14.52 22.58
N ARG A 660 -14.55 13.63 22.48
CA ARG A 660 -14.93 12.70 23.56
C ARG A 660 -13.80 11.74 23.95
N HIS A 661 -13.10 11.16 22.96
CA HIS A 661 -11.91 10.33 23.24
C HIS A 661 -10.83 11.13 23.98
N MET A 662 -10.53 12.33 23.49
CA MET A 662 -9.49 13.20 24.03
C MET A 662 -9.82 13.67 25.46
N LEU A 663 -11.06 14.04 25.77
CA LEU A 663 -11.50 14.40 27.15
C LEU A 663 -11.23 13.26 28.14
N LYS A 664 -11.51 12.00 27.74
CA LYS A 664 -11.24 10.79 28.54
C LYS A 664 -9.73 10.57 28.73
N LYS A 665 -8.93 10.74 27.67
CA LYS A 665 -7.47 10.50 27.66
C LYS A 665 -6.66 11.55 28.43
N LEU A 666 -7.12 12.81 28.39
CA LEU A 666 -6.63 13.93 29.21
C LEU A 666 -7.02 13.81 30.69
N GLY A 667 -8.08 13.06 31.00
CA GLY A 667 -8.62 12.96 32.37
C GLY A 667 -9.27 14.25 32.86
N VAL A 668 -9.87 15.04 31.95
CA VAL A 668 -10.47 16.36 32.27
C VAL A 668 -11.47 16.26 33.42
N ASP A 669 -12.27 15.21 33.45
CA ASP A 669 -13.27 14.95 34.49
C ASP A 669 -12.66 14.64 35.87
N ALA A 670 -11.38 14.24 35.94
CA ALA A 670 -10.65 14.15 37.20
C ALA A 670 -10.04 15.51 37.60
N TYR A 671 -9.48 16.25 36.63
CA TYR A 671 -8.94 17.60 36.85
C TYR A 671 -10.00 18.57 37.38
N VAL A 672 -11.20 18.60 36.77
CA VAL A 672 -12.33 19.45 37.19
C VAL A 672 -12.83 19.11 38.60
N ARG A 673 -12.68 17.87 39.07
CA ARG A 673 -13.03 17.46 40.44
C ARG A 673 -11.95 17.80 41.45
N SER A 674 -10.67 17.61 41.11
CA SER A 674 -9.53 18.01 41.93
C SER A 674 -8.25 18.07 41.08
N PRO A 675 -7.73 19.27 40.78
CA PRO A 675 -6.46 19.44 40.08
C PRO A 675 -5.30 18.78 40.84
N GLU A 676 -5.32 18.81 42.17
CA GLU A 676 -4.27 18.20 43.01
C GLU A 676 -4.26 16.67 42.94
N ALA A 677 -5.44 16.03 42.98
CA ALA A 677 -5.54 14.58 42.81
C ALA A 677 -5.11 14.16 41.40
N TRP A 678 -5.46 14.95 40.38
CA TRP A 678 -5.03 14.73 38.99
C TRP A 678 -3.50 14.87 38.83
N ARG A 679 -2.88 15.93 39.39
CA ARG A 679 -1.40 16.11 39.42
C ARG A 679 -0.71 14.94 40.13
N LYS A 680 -1.27 14.45 41.25
CA LYS A 680 -0.75 13.29 41.99
C LYS A 680 -0.88 12.00 41.18
N GLY A 681 -2.00 11.81 40.49
CA GLY A 681 -2.23 10.66 39.60
C GLY A 681 -1.27 10.61 38.41
N LEU A 682 -0.96 11.74 37.78
CA LEU A 682 0.04 11.80 36.72
C LEU A 682 1.43 11.42 37.22
N LYS A 683 1.91 12.00 38.32
CA LYS A 683 3.22 11.65 38.91
C LYS A 683 3.31 10.18 39.31
N ALA A 684 2.23 9.59 39.81
CA ALA A 684 2.17 8.16 40.12
C ALA A 684 2.26 7.30 38.84
N ARG A 685 1.63 7.71 37.74
CA ARG A 685 1.71 7.04 36.44
C ARG A 685 3.09 7.16 35.79
N GLU A 686 3.73 8.33 35.89
CA GLU A 686 5.13 8.54 35.47
C GLU A 686 6.09 7.64 36.26
N ALA A 687 5.95 7.57 37.58
CA ALA A 687 6.76 6.70 38.44
C ALA A 687 6.53 5.20 38.14
N MET A 688 5.28 4.78 37.89
CA MET A 688 4.96 3.40 37.51
C MET A 688 5.54 3.01 36.14
N ALA A 689 5.49 3.92 35.16
CA ALA A 689 6.11 3.70 33.85
C ALA A 689 7.64 3.63 33.96
N ALA A 690 8.26 4.47 34.79
CA ALA A 690 9.70 4.41 35.05
C ALA A 690 10.12 3.11 35.75
N ALA A 691 9.32 2.58 36.68
CA ALA A 691 9.58 1.30 37.34
C ALA A 691 9.48 0.11 36.37
N LEU A 692 8.43 0.08 35.51
CA LEU A 692 8.27 -0.96 34.48
C LEU A 692 9.44 -0.98 33.47
N LEU A 693 10.00 0.20 33.14
CA LEU A 693 11.18 0.32 32.29
C LEU A 693 12.49 -0.10 32.99
N GLN A 694 12.50 -0.24 34.32
CA GLN A 694 13.65 -0.73 35.09
C GLN A 694 13.59 -2.25 35.27
N ASP A 695 12.43 -2.81 35.62
CA ASP A 695 12.23 -4.28 35.69
C ASP A 695 12.42 -4.95 34.32
N GLY A 696 11.99 -4.29 33.23
CA GLY A 696 12.10 -4.82 31.87
C GLY A 696 13.53 -4.96 31.31
N GLY A 697 14.56 -4.53 32.05
CA GLY A 697 15.97 -4.65 31.64
C GLY A 697 16.66 -5.96 32.03
N GLY A 698 16.03 -6.79 32.87
CA GLY A 698 16.65 -7.96 33.51
C GLY A 698 16.41 -9.30 32.82
N VAL A 699 16.94 -9.51 31.61
CA VAL A 699 17.06 -10.87 31.04
C VAL A 699 18.38 -11.50 31.52
N ASP A 700 18.39 -11.95 32.77
CA ASP A 700 19.47 -12.81 33.28
C ASP A 700 19.15 -14.28 32.96
N ASN A 701 20.04 -14.95 32.24
CA ASN A 701 19.82 -16.30 31.73
C ASN A 701 20.44 -17.31 32.72
N GLY A 702 19.86 -17.34 33.94
CA GLY A 702 20.51 -17.80 35.17
C GLY A 702 19.92 -19.04 35.85
N ASP A 703 19.76 -20.14 35.10
CA ASP A 703 19.57 -21.52 35.56
C ASP A 703 18.25 -21.91 36.29
N THR A 704 17.83 -23.16 36.09
CA THR A 704 16.63 -23.78 36.66
C THR A 704 16.95 -24.59 37.92
N SER A 705 16.40 -24.22 39.07
CA SER A 705 16.34 -25.12 40.23
C SER A 705 15.04 -24.98 41.03
N ALA A 706 14.71 -25.99 41.83
CA ALA A 706 13.33 -26.28 42.22
C ALA A 706 12.91 -25.74 43.61
N GLY A 707 11.85 -24.93 43.61
CA GLY A 707 10.68 -25.09 44.49
C GLY A 707 10.74 -24.70 45.97
N GLU A 708 9.77 -23.88 46.39
CA GLU A 708 8.94 -24.20 47.57
C GLU A 708 7.53 -23.57 47.43
N LYS A 709 6.53 -24.13 48.12
CA LYS A 709 5.14 -23.60 48.14
C LYS A 709 4.93 -22.73 49.38
N PRO A 710 4.52 -21.45 49.25
CA PRO A 710 4.25 -20.60 50.43
C PRO A 710 3.04 -21.11 51.22
N LYS A 711 3.28 -21.50 52.49
CA LYS A 711 2.27 -22.07 53.38
C LYS A 711 1.30 -21.00 53.90
N LYS A 712 -0.02 -21.24 53.78
CA LYS A 712 -1.08 -20.39 54.38
C LYS A 712 -0.86 -20.23 55.90
N LYS A 713 -0.51 -19.04 56.39
CA LYS A 713 -0.59 -18.69 57.82
C LYS A 713 -1.97 -18.14 58.15
N ARG A 714 -2.69 -18.84 59.04
CA ARG A 714 -3.98 -18.42 59.60
C ARG A 714 -3.75 -17.27 60.59
N ARG A 715 -4.62 -16.26 60.59
CA ARG A 715 -4.73 -15.31 61.71
C ARG A 715 -5.20 -16.07 62.97
N LYS A 716 -4.66 -15.69 64.12
CA LYS A 716 -5.20 -15.95 65.45
C LYS A 716 -4.93 -14.70 66.28
N THR A 717 -5.86 -14.36 67.18
CA THR A 717 -5.97 -13.06 67.87
C THR A 717 -5.86 -11.89 66.89
#